data_AF-A0A3M1Q621-F1
#
_entry.id   AF-A0A3M1Q621-F1
#
_cell.length_a   1.000
_cell.length_b   1.000
_cell.length_c   1.000
_cell.angle_alpha   90.00
_cell.angle_beta   90.00
_cell.angle_gamma   90.00
#
_symmetry.space_group_name_H-M   'P 1'
#
loop_
_entity.id
_entity.type
_entity.pdbx_description
1 polymer ?
#
loop_
_entity_poly.entity_id
_entity_poly.type
_entity_poly.pdbx_seq_one_letter_code
_entity_poly.pdbx_strand_id
1 'polypeptide(L)'
;MIAPIPAEKADGGIGRHLHERKGGAGDQKQQLGHEEAVCDGHGKQRKRDGHHRDHEGAPVAEARDEGGKGEGDAGNREILERLQAAGRRLGDAEIPDRLKNHDPDTVEQHGEHGIAHEQGRKHQPALSCGQVRAGRMEAGTAATTGRPVRPTAVPARFFPCLPHRPPFPCLFSPPPRVIAESRPSRHRRTFRTKDRLPERHKKSLAQNLIDCNPRNQIMRLPGANRSVRNSSDGGGGQRRSGAKRAEAVSKQSCIQWDSRNPGPLTPQAAGVLFSRANGTIGVQAAVLGEGPRGLRTAPAAAFDRRVWLREPYHYPEWAYGQAAANERLMMLPYPLALDLRPAGTGERPRLVGERLWLDGLWSRSEAEIAIGGARLVLERGFMVADDGEAAIIEELALALVDGPDALSLLLACGLVVPSSGNPHKADEPDPRRPETAGPDFSLGEARRRQEDVFCLWEGREGRRLAMAWSLHLAADEDRTSSPPGLRLMSSPRGCALLGRLSLVRGACWRATRQVRIVSQQEEQSGRFVPRAPVACGQAVDPALAAFDEAAGVALPGEERQTAALAFNLAQLRAQAPRTDASVPAKGLTGAGYAGHVFWDADVYILPVYAALSPMLARRMLRWRIAQLPAAIARARELDLPGALYPWRTISGAECSAYFPAGTAQVHLNAGIAYACELLWRMTGDDELLVEALPMLIQTARLWPAIGHFARDGAFDIPCVTGPDEYSALVDNNTYTNVMAGAHLRFLEEALAHLEAEAPETCARLVREQELTGEERRLFARIARHVRLPRLADADIPAQDGCFAHRRPWPARRRRRPLLLHYHPLEIYRHRIIKQADLLLAMVLRRDAFSPAEMARAYRFYAPLTTHDSSLSPAPHAILASWIGDWEAAAAHFAQTLFIDLADEHGNTADGLHLAALAGSWRVLAEGFAGFDPLAAPLAFAPRRPPWLEGYRFHLRWRGRLVAVTVKEAVAEYALLAGEPLDLRHHGQTRRLAGSPLIMPLAEGTEPRP
;
A
#
# COMPACT_ATOMS: atom_id res chain seq x y z
N MET A 1 4.77 -35.52 44.56
CA MET A 1 4.30 -36.85 44.98
C MET A 1 2.86 -36.72 45.45
N ILE A 2 2.00 -37.70 45.11
CA ILE A 2 0.82 -38.16 45.88
C ILE A 2 -0.32 -37.14 46.15
N ALA A 3 -1.51 -37.45 45.61
CA ALA A 3 -2.84 -36.99 46.07
C ALA A 3 -3.54 -38.15 46.86
N PRO A 4 -4.72 -38.02 47.52
CA PRO A 4 -6.05 -37.75 46.90
C PRO A 4 -6.94 -36.75 47.74
N ILE A 5 -8.22 -36.37 47.52
CA ILE A 5 -9.55 -36.98 47.12
C ILE A 5 -10.05 -38.11 48.07
N PRO A 6 -11.35 -38.20 48.48
CA PRO A 6 -12.63 -38.31 47.72
C PRO A 6 -13.58 -37.07 47.87
N ALA A 7 -14.70 -36.83 47.16
CA ALA A 7 -15.90 -37.61 46.71
C ALA A 7 -16.96 -37.82 47.83
N GLU A 8 -18.31 -37.77 47.67
CA GLU A 8 -19.23 -37.94 46.52
C GLU A 8 -20.54 -37.06 46.55
N LYS A 9 -21.23 -36.95 45.39
CA LYS A 9 -22.69 -37.13 45.01
C LYS A 9 -23.85 -36.95 46.04
N ALA A 10 -25.14 -36.81 45.71
CA ALA A 10 -25.94 -36.92 44.46
C ALA A 10 -27.26 -36.07 44.49
N ASP A 11 -27.94 -35.93 43.34
CA ASP A 11 -29.40 -35.65 43.10
C ASP A 11 -30.10 -34.45 43.77
N GLY A 12 -31.22 -33.88 43.28
CA GLY A 12 -32.02 -34.09 42.06
C GLY A 12 -33.38 -33.34 42.16
N GLY A 13 -34.24 -33.37 41.13
CA GLY A 13 -35.69 -33.08 41.28
C GLY A 13 -36.27 -31.80 40.65
N ILE A 14 -37.27 -31.98 39.79
CA ILE A 14 -38.07 -30.97 39.07
C ILE A 14 -39.23 -30.45 39.95
N GLY A 15 -39.64 -29.17 39.82
CA GLY A 15 -40.89 -28.66 40.40
C GLY A 15 -41.40 -27.33 39.81
N ARG A 16 -42.71 -27.22 39.54
CA ARG A 16 -43.43 -25.99 39.12
C ARG A 16 -44.42 -25.57 40.22
N HIS A 17 -44.79 -24.28 40.32
CA HIS A 17 -46.17 -23.80 40.07
C HIS A 17 -46.32 -22.26 40.18
N LEU A 18 -47.49 -21.73 39.76
CA LEU A 18 -47.87 -20.31 39.78
C LEU A 18 -48.84 -19.98 40.93
N HIS A 19 -48.80 -18.72 41.41
CA HIS A 19 -49.90 -17.74 41.52
C HIS A 19 -49.26 -16.40 41.99
N GLU A 20 -49.49 -15.20 41.45
CA GLU A 20 -50.70 -14.46 41.00
C GLU A 20 -51.52 -13.84 42.15
N ARG A 21 -51.31 -12.53 42.45
CA ARG A 21 -52.31 -11.42 42.48
C ARG A 21 -51.90 -10.17 43.28
N LYS A 22 -52.28 -8.99 42.75
CA LYS A 22 -52.68 -7.69 43.39
C LYS A 22 -51.73 -7.12 44.49
N GLY A 23 -51.22 -5.88 44.42
CA GLY A 23 -51.96 -4.60 44.40
C GLY A 23 -52.10 -4.05 45.84
N GLY A 24 -52.09 -2.75 46.17
CA GLY A 24 -51.92 -1.52 45.39
C GLY A 24 -52.16 -0.27 46.29
N ALA A 25 -51.85 0.93 45.79
CA ALA A 25 -51.96 2.23 46.48
C ALA A 25 -51.01 2.49 47.68
N GLY A 26 -50.72 3.78 47.92
CA GLY A 26 -49.76 4.27 48.92
C GLY A 26 -49.43 5.75 48.67
N ASP A 27 -50.29 6.65 49.13
CA ASP A 27 -50.24 8.09 48.85
C ASP A 27 -49.38 8.84 49.89
N GLN A 28 -48.59 9.83 49.46
CA GLN A 28 -48.21 10.95 50.31
C GLN A 28 -47.78 12.20 49.52
N LYS A 29 -48.58 13.27 49.67
CA LYS A 29 -48.17 14.68 49.52
C LYS A 29 -47.23 15.04 50.70
N GLN A 30 -46.54 16.17 50.82
CA GLN A 30 -46.70 17.54 50.30
C GLN A 30 -45.34 18.26 50.63
N GLN A 31 -44.84 19.30 49.96
CA GLN A 31 -45.28 20.71 50.00
C GLN A 31 -44.32 21.58 49.14
N LEU A 32 -44.85 22.71 48.63
CA LEU A 32 -44.24 24.05 48.44
C LEU A 32 -42.85 24.19 47.76
N GLY A 33 -42.65 25.13 46.83
CA GLY A 33 -43.58 26.15 46.32
C GLY A 33 -43.05 26.87 45.07
N HIS A 34 -43.92 27.66 44.44
CA HIS A 34 -43.70 28.31 43.14
C HIS A 34 -44.32 29.71 43.19
N GLU A 35 -43.59 30.76 42.84
CA GLU A 35 -44.17 32.05 42.44
C GLU A 35 -43.41 32.64 41.23
N GLU A 36 -44.15 32.94 40.17
CA GLU A 36 -43.78 33.88 39.11
C GLU A 36 -44.86 34.97 39.12
N ALA A 37 -44.48 36.25 39.03
CA ALA A 37 -45.44 37.34 38.96
C ALA A 37 -44.94 38.52 38.11
N VAL A 38 -45.46 38.64 36.88
CA VAL A 38 -45.47 39.89 36.11
C VAL A 38 -46.78 39.99 35.34
N CYS A 39 -47.59 40.99 35.64
CA CYS A 39 -48.63 41.54 34.77
C CYS A 39 -48.83 43.02 35.15
N ASP A 40 -48.51 43.95 34.25
CA ASP A 40 -49.54 44.80 33.62
C ASP A 40 -48.94 45.76 32.58
N GLY A 41 -49.75 46.21 31.62
CA GLY A 41 -49.25 47.00 30.48
C GLY A 41 -50.29 47.43 29.44
N HIS A 42 -51.39 48.06 29.83
CA HIS A 42 -52.32 48.74 28.93
C HIS A 42 -52.08 50.26 28.92
N GLY A 43 -51.83 50.90 27.76
CA GLY A 43 -51.38 52.31 27.76
C GLY A 43 -51.34 53.11 26.44
N LYS A 44 -52.29 52.90 25.53
CA LYS A 44 -52.73 53.80 24.42
C LYS A 44 -51.91 55.07 24.04
N GLN A 45 -51.72 55.20 22.71
CA GLN A 45 -51.97 56.39 21.85
C GLN A 45 -50.86 57.38 21.40
N ARG A 46 -50.88 57.59 20.08
CA ARG A 46 -50.82 58.87 19.31
C ARG A 46 -49.46 59.54 18.96
N LYS A 47 -49.15 59.37 17.66
CA LYS A 47 -49.12 60.43 16.60
C LYS A 47 -47.77 61.08 16.21
N ARG A 48 -47.64 61.19 14.88
CA ARG A 48 -46.91 62.19 14.06
C ARG A 48 -45.39 62.00 13.93
N ASP A 49 -44.91 61.92 12.68
CA ASP A 49 -44.47 63.01 11.78
C ASP A 49 -43.22 63.70 12.36
N GLY A 50 -42.01 63.64 11.78
CA GLY A 50 -41.56 63.08 10.50
C GLY A 50 -40.78 64.14 9.70
N HIS A 51 -39.55 63.83 9.27
CA HIS A 51 -38.75 64.73 8.42
C HIS A 51 -37.73 63.94 7.56
N HIS A 52 -37.99 63.91 6.25
CA HIS A 52 -36.98 63.82 5.21
C HIS A 52 -37.50 64.64 4.02
N ARG A 53 -36.59 65.37 3.35
CA ARG A 53 -36.75 65.91 1.99
C ARG A 53 -35.69 65.23 1.13
N ASP A 54 -35.97 64.70 -0.06
CA ASP A 54 -36.44 65.34 -1.31
C ASP A 54 -35.32 66.19 -1.95
N HIS A 55 -35.04 66.17 -3.28
CA HIS A 55 -35.80 65.66 -4.44
C HIS A 55 -34.89 64.95 -5.49
N GLU A 56 -35.51 64.08 -6.31
CA GLU A 56 -35.35 63.83 -7.78
C GLU A 56 -33.97 63.59 -8.47
N GLY A 57 -33.88 62.78 -9.54
CA GLY A 57 -34.90 61.85 -10.08
C GLY A 57 -34.65 61.25 -11.49
N ALA A 58 -35.00 59.96 -11.64
CA ALA A 58 -35.72 59.36 -12.79
C ALA A 58 -35.02 59.19 -14.20
N PRO A 59 -35.59 58.42 -15.18
CA PRO A 59 -35.86 56.97 -15.08
C PRO A 59 -35.78 56.11 -16.41
N VAL A 60 -35.97 54.77 -16.28
CA VAL A 60 -36.49 53.77 -17.28
C VAL A 60 -35.58 53.23 -18.44
N ALA A 61 -35.95 52.02 -18.90
CA ALA A 61 -35.55 51.21 -20.08
C ALA A 61 -34.28 50.34 -19.92
N GLU A 62 -34.24 49.02 -20.15
CA GLU A 62 -34.93 48.02 -21.02
C GLU A 62 -34.11 47.55 -22.24
N ALA A 63 -34.43 46.34 -22.70
CA ALA A 63 -33.97 45.66 -23.91
C ALA A 63 -32.57 44.99 -23.92
N ARG A 64 -32.46 44.03 -24.84
CA ARG A 64 -31.32 43.17 -25.18
C ARG A 64 -30.54 43.83 -26.32
N ASP A 65 -29.26 43.48 -26.53
CA ASP A 65 -28.90 42.78 -27.78
C ASP A 65 -27.53 42.06 -27.74
N GLU A 66 -27.15 41.47 -28.87
CA GLU A 66 -26.03 40.54 -29.09
C GLU A 66 -24.63 41.18 -29.30
N GLY A 67 -23.59 40.35 -29.09
CA GLY A 67 -22.41 40.28 -29.98
C GLY A 67 -21.24 41.26 -29.77
N GLY A 68 -20.08 40.75 -29.34
CA GLY A 68 -18.81 41.48 -29.41
C GLY A 68 -17.58 40.65 -29.00
N LYS A 69 -16.48 40.75 -29.76
CA LYS A 69 -15.14 40.27 -29.37
C LYS A 69 -14.31 41.47 -28.92
N GLY A 70 -13.51 41.34 -27.86
CA GLY A 70 -12.60 42.40 -27.42
C GLY A 70 -11.68 41.98 -26.27
N GLU A 71 -10.39 41.92 -26.60
CA GLU A 71 -9.14 42.12 -25.82
C GLU A 71 -9.17 42.25 -24.28
N GLY A 72 -8.15 41.68 -23.62
CA GLY A 72 -7.99 41.71 -22.17
C GLY A 72 -6.63 41.23 -21.63
N ASP A 73 -5.53 41.45 -22.36
CA ASP A 73 -4.17 41.09 -21.92
C ASP A 73 -3.21 42.29 -22.00
N ALA A 74 -3.37 43.21 -21.05
CA ALA A 74 -2.63 44.47 -20.98
C ALA A 74 -2.34 44.86 -19.50
N GLY A 75 -1.58 44.03 -18.79
CA GLY A 75 -1.25 44.26 -17.37
C GLY A 75 0.21 43.98 -16.95
N ASN A 76 0.88 43.00 -17.57
CA ASN A 76 2.19 42.51 -17.08
C ASN A 76 3.41 42.94 -17.93
N ARG A 77 3.23 43.77 -18.95
CA ARG A 77 4.31 44.09 -19.91
C ARG A 77 5.25 45.22 -19.43
N GLU A 78 4.72 46.25 -18.78
CA GLU A 78 5.50 47.45 -18.41
C GLU A 78 6.58 47.19 -17.33
N ILE A 79 6.39 46.18 -16.47
CA ILE A 79 7.35 45.85 -15.40
C ILE A 79 8.60 45.13 -15.96
N LEU A 80 8.43 44.30 -16.99
CA LEU A 80 9.53 43.55 -17.62
C LEU A 80 10.42 44.45 -18.50
N GLU A 81 9.82 45.39 -19.24
CA GLU A 81 10.56 46.28 -20.14
C GLU A 81 11.44 47.29 -19.38
N ARG A 82 11.07 47.69 -18.15
CA ARG A 82 11.90 48.57 -17.29
C ARG A 82 13.18 47.90 -16.77
N LEU A 83 13.20 46.58 -16.58
CA LEU A 83 14.38 45.86 -16.06
C LEU A 83 15.40 45.50 -17.15
N GLN A 84 14.99 45.47 -18.43
CA GLN A 84 15.91 45.19 -19.54
C GLN A 84 16.63 46.45 -20.09
N ALA A 85 16.17 47.65 -19.71
CA ALA A 85 16.77 48.92 -20.14
C ALA A 85 18.11 49.27 -19.43
N ALA A 86 18.42 48.64 -18.29
CA ALA A 86 19.54 49.02 -17.42
C ALA A 86 20.89 48.34 -17.75
N GLY A 87 21.07 47.76 -18.95
CA GLY A 87 22.13 46.77 -19.20
C GLY A 87 22.80 46.75 -20.58
N ARG A 88 23.27 47.91 -21.09
CA ARG A 88 24.35 48.00 -22.12
C ARG A 88 24.79 49.44 -22.44
N ARG A 89 26.05 49.61 -22.88
CA ARG A 89 26.79 50.89 -23.17
C ARG A 89 27.20 51.65 -21.89
N LEU A 90 28.41 52.17 -21.70
CA LEU A 90 29.75 52.13 -22.35
C LEU A 90 30.78 52.05 -21.19
N GLY A 91 32.11 51.92 -21.32
CA GLY A 91 33.03 52.10 -22.46
C GLY A 91 34.02 53.24 -22.18
N ASP A 92 35.27 52.86 -21.85
CA ASP A 92 36.53 53.64 -21.85
C ASP A 92 36.91 54.60 -20.69
N ALA A 93 38.20 54.52 -20.29
CA ALA A 93 39.10 55.51 -19.62
C ALA A 93 38.81 56.02 -18.17
N GLU A 94 39.79 56.26 -17.26
CA GLU A 94 41.22 55.84 -17.14
C GLU A 94 41.80 56.18 -15.72
N ILE A 95 42.96 55.59 -15.34
CA ILE A 95 44.03 56.13 -14.44
C ILE A 95 43.76 56.32 -12.90
N PRO A 96 44.69 55.98 -11.96
CA PRO A 96 45.80 54.99 -11.99
C PRO A 96 46.13 54.21 -10.65
N ASP A 97 47.07 53.25 -10.77
CA ASP A 97 48.14 52.86 -9.80
C ASP A 97 47.90 52.43 -8.34
N ARG A 98 48.32 51.19 -8.00
CA ARG A 98 49.74 50.90 -7.62
C ARG A 98 50.09 49.39 -7.55
N LEU A 99 51.25 49.04 -8.14
CA LEU A 99 52.17 47.89 -7.86
C LEU A 99 51.61 46.44 -8.07
N LYS A 100 51.99 45.69 -9.13
CA LYS A 100 53.27 44.96 -9.42
C LYS A 100 53.50 43.70 -8.54
N ASN A 101 53.91 42.51 -9.01
CA ASN A 101 54.27 41.97 -10.37
C ASN A 101 54.35 40.41 -10.33
N HIS A 102 54.19 39.72 -11.50
CA HIS A 102 54.80 38.44 -12.03
C HIS A 102 55.19 37.24 -11.10
N ASP A 103 55.29 35.96 -11.50
CA ASP A 103 54.89 35.13 -12.68
C ASP A 103 54.99 33.62 -12.30
N PRO A 104 54.56 32.65 -13.15
CA PRO A 104 54.72 31.21 -12.92
C PRO A 104 55.96 30.54 -13.58
N ASP A 105 56.32 29.36 -13.07
CA ASP A 105 57.16 28.29 -13.64
C ASP A 105 58.53 28.61 -14.29
N THR A 106 59.63 28.29 -13.59
CA THR A 106 60.83 27.68 -14.21
C THR A 106 61.65 26.86 -13.19
N VAL A 107 62.72 26.19 -13.63
CA VAL A 107 63.36 25.01 -12.99
C VAL A 107 64.86 25.24 -12.72
N GLU A 108 65.43 24.44 -11.81
CA GLU A 108 66.87 24.15 -11.59
C GLU A 108 67.76 25.21 -10.90
N GLN A 109 68.42 24.82 -9.79
CA GLN A 109 69.83 24.37 -9.79
C GLN A 109 70.32 23.84 -8.41
N HIS A 110 71.31 22.93 -8.45
CA HIS A 110 72.30 22.47 -7.41
C HIS A 110 71.93 22.43 -5.90
N GLY A 111 72.19 21.37 -5.12
CA GLY A 111 72.70 20.01 -5.37
C GLY A 111 74.08 19.71 -4.79
N GLU A 112 74.17 18.93 -3.69
CA GLU A 112 75.42 18.28 -3.25
C GLU A 112 75.20 16.99 -2.40
N HIS A 113 76.28 16.24 -2.13
CA HIS A 113 76.37 14.79 -1.88
C HIS A 113 75.74 14.16 -0.61
N GLY A 114 75.23 12.92 -0.76
CA GLY A 114 76.00 11.73 -0.30
C GLY A 114 75.39 10.72 0.70
N ILE A 115 75.51 9.41 0.36
CA ILE A 115 75.73 8.23 1.26
C ILE A 115 74.56 7.83 2.22
N ALA A 116 74.14 6.56 2.43
CA ALA A 116 74.23 5.28 1.69
C ALA A 116 73.26 4.22 2.32
N HIS A 117 73.24 3.01 1.73
CA HIS A 117 73.05 1.65 2.31
C HIS A 117 72.79 1.49 3.85
N GLU A 118 72.02 0.52 4.39
CA GLU A 118 71.71 -0.86 3.93
C GLU A 118 70.52 -1.57 4.66
N GLN A 119 70.07 -2.74 4.13
CA GLN A 119 69.36 -3.93 4.70
C GLN A 119 68.26 -3.83 5.82
N GLY A 120 67.24 -4.70 5.88
CA GLY A 120 66.77 -5.72 4.92
C GLY A 120 65.84 -6.85 5.44
N ARG A 121 64.99 -7.37 4.53
CA ARG A 121 64.46 -8.77 4.41
C ARG A 121 63.58 -9.45 5.50
N LYS A 122 62.46 -10.03 5.01
CA LYS A 122 61.79 -11.33 5.39
C LYS A 122 60.97 -11.36 6.72
N HIS A 123 59.98 -12.25 6.95
CA HIS A 123 59.39 -13.38 6.19
C HIS A 123 57.87 -13.58 6.52
N GLN A 124 57.08 -14.20 5.62
CA GLN A 124 55.82 -14.94 5.94
C GLN A 124 56.17 -16.39 6.40
N PRO A 125 55.38 -17.08 7.25
CA PRO A 125 54.09 -17.76 6.93
C PRO A 125 52.95 -17.43 7.94
N ALA A 126 51.65 -17.76 7.83
CA ALA A 126 50.79 -18.71 7.07
C ALA A 126 50.25 -19.94 7.86
N LEU A 127 48.90 -20.02 7.91
CA LEU A 127 48.01 -21.21 7.94
C LEU A 127 47.97 -22.22 9.14
N SER A 128 46.77 -22.28 9.75
CA SER A 128 45.85 -23.46 9.81
C SER A 128 45.50 -24.15 11.14
N CYS A 129 44.21 -24.53 11.24
CA CYS A 129 43.57 -25.69 11.90
C CYS A 129 43.78 -25.96 13.43
N GLY A 130 42.83 -26.66 14.08
CA GLY A 130 43.08 -27.26 15.42
C GLY A 130 41.93 -27.30 16.43
N GLN A 131 40.89 -28.08 16.12
CA GLN A 131 39.81 -28.60 16.97
C GLN A 131 40.06 -28.92 18.49
N VAL A 132 38.92 -29.01 19.22
CA VAL A 132 38.57 -30.00 20.30
C VAL A 132 38.85 -29.69 21.81
N ARG A 133 37.73 -29.67 22.58
CA ARG A 133 37.47 -30.03 24.02
C ARG A 133 38.38 -29.47 25.14
N ALA A 134 38.00 -29.39 26.42
CA ALA A 134 36.75 -29.27 27.22
C ALA A 134 37.11 -29.70 28.67
N GLY A 135 36.55 -29.03 29.68
CA GLY A 135 36.75 -29.30 31.13
C GLY A 135 36.82 -27.97 31.90
N ARG A 136 35.89 -27.59 32.79
CA ARG A 136 35.58 -28.14 34.14
C ARG A 136 36.86 -28.27 34.98
N MET A 137 37.09 -27.43 36.00
CA MET A 137 36.30 -27.37 37.24
C MET A 137 36.40 -26.03 38.01
N GLU A 138 35.40 -25.85 38.89
CA GLU A 138 35.36 -25.41 40.31
C GLU A 138 36.66 -24.96 41.03
N ALA A 139 36.65 -24.22 42.15
CA ALA A 139 35.67 -23.32 42.82
C ALA A 139 36.42 -22.50 43.92
N GLY A 140 35.86 -21.39 44.43
CA GLY A 140 36.62 -20.47 45.31
C GLY A 140 35.81 -19.47 46.15
N THR A 141 35.04 -19.96 47.13
CA THR A 141 34.47 -19.20 48.26
C THR A 141 35.56 -18.72 49.26
N ALA A 142 35.42 -17.68 50.11
CA ALA A 142 34.43 -16.60 50.30
C ALA A 142 34.95 -15.61 51.41
N ALA A 143 34.08 -14.70 51.91
CA ALA A 143 34.19 -13.98 53.20
C ALA A 143 35.19 -12.78 53.28
N THR A 144 35.03 -11.73 54.11
CA THR A 144 33.98 -11.40 55.13
C THR A 144 33.85 -9.88 55.44
N THR A 145 32.61 -9.40 55.65
CA THR A 145 32.13 -8.31 56.56
C THR A 145 32.79 -6.92 56.70
N GLY A 146 31.96 -5.85 56.64
CA GLY A 146 32.22 -4.52 57.24
C GLY A 146 31.04 -3.52 57.14
N ARG A 147 30.60 -2.91 58.26
CA ARG A 147 29.48 -1.93 58.41
C ARG A 147 29.54 -1.31 59.84
N PRO A 148 28.75 -0.26 60.21
CA PRO A 148 28.16 0.88 59.46
C PRO A 148 28.32 2.26 60.18
N VAL A 149 28.04 3.40 59.51
CA VAL A 149 27.84 4.73 60.18
C VAL A 149 26.75 5.59 59.47
N ARG A 150 26.05 6.44 60.24
CA ARG A 150 25.05 7.50 59.92
C ARG A 150 24.98 8.46 61.15
N PRO A 151 24.30 9.65 61.16
CA PRO A 151 23.59 10.43 60.12
C PRO A 151 24.00 11.96 60.13
N THR A 152 23.05 12.90 59.96
CA THR A 152 23.10 14.40 60.05
C THR A 152 23.60 15.17 58.80
N ALA A 153 23.23 16.44 58.53
CA ALA A 153 22.04 17.27 58.86
C ALA A 153 21.96 18.52 57.93
N VAL A 154 20.91 19.36 58.06
CA VAL A 154 20.57 20.52 57.21
C VAL A 154 20.89 21.87 57.90
N PRO A 155 21.20 22.94 57.13
CA PRO A 155 20.74 24.30 57.47
C PRO A 155 20.00 25.00 56.31
N ALA A 156 19.28 26.10 56.58
CA ALA A 156 18.40 26.79 55.62
C ALA A 156 18.22 28.31 55.90
N ARG A 157 17.48 28.99 55.00
CA ARG A 157 17.02 30.42 55.00
C ARG A 157 17.99 31.39 54.30
N PHE A 158 17.55 32.47 53.61
CA PHE A 158 16.43 33.40 53.92
C PHE A 158 15.55 33.84 52.71
N PHE A 159 14.46 34.56 53.04
CA PHE A 159 13.47 35.21 52.16
C PHE A 159 13.50 36.76 52.37
N PRO A 160 12.80 37.55 51.54
CA PRO A 160 11.76 38.44 52.10
C PRO A 160 10.41 38.47 51.34
N CYS A 161 9.37 39.07 51.93
CA CYS A 161 7.94 39.00 51.54
C CYS A 161 7.16 40.27 52.00
N LEU A 162 5.88 40.53 51.66
CA LEU A 162 4.87 39.68 50.98
C LEU A 162 4.18 40.41 49.76
N PRO A 163 3.13 41.25 49.83
CA PRO A 163 1.93 41.24 50.68
C PRO A 163 0.57 41.56 49.96
N HIS A 164 -0.28 40.53 49.76
CA HIS A 164 -1.76 40.58 49.98
C HIS A 164 -2.66 41.37 48.96
N ARG A 165 -4.00 41.19 48.82
CA ARG A 165 -5.07 40.38 49.51
C ARG A 165 -6.29 40.06 48.56
N PRO A 166 -7.53 39.60 48.96
CA PRO A 166 -8.09 38.34 48.41
C PRO A 166 -9.58 38.46 47.86
N PRO A 167 -10.59 37.54 48.01
CA PRO A 167 -11.48 37.16 46.89
C PRO A 167 -13.03 37.18 47.15
N PHE A 168 -13.82 36.64 46.20
CA PHE A 168 -15.28 36.33 46.25
C PHE A 168 -16.26 37.55 46.22
N PRO A 169 -17.58 37.40 45.90
CA PRO A 169 -18.42 36.19 45.85
C PRO A 169 -19.22 35.94 44.55
N CYS A 170 -20.05 34.88 44.55
CA CYS A 170 -21.02 34.51 43.51
C CYS A 170 -22.37 35.23 43.69
N LEU A 171 -23.21 35.30 42.64
CA LEU A 171 -24.66 35.57 42.73
C LEU A 171 -25.44 34.91 41.57
N PHE A 172 -26.78 34.91 41.65
CA PHE A 172 -27.70 34.04 40.89
C PHE A 172 -28.29 34.62 39.58
N SER A 173 -28.91 33.74 38.79
CA SER A 173 -29.70 33.96 37.55
C SER A 173 -31.06 34.67 37.82
N PRO A 174 -31.93 35.01 36.82
CA PRO A 174 -32.68 34.05 35.97
C PRO A 174 -32.92 34.59 34.50
N PRO A 175 -33.93 34.16 33.68
CA PRO A 175 -33.88 34.27 32.20
C PRO A 175 -34.97 35.20 31.59
N PRO A 176 -35.27 35.05 30.28
CA PRO A 176 -36.68 34.88 29.90
C PRO A 176 -36.96 33.63 29.03
N ARG A 177 -38.24 33.24 28.95
CA ARG A 177 -38.75 32.00 28.34
C ARG A 177 -39.26 32.16 26.90
N VAL A 178 -39.41 31.01 26.23
CA VAL A 178 -40.17 30.82 24.99
C VAL A 178 -41.68 30.84 25.25
N ILE A 179 -42.44 31.57 24.41
CA ILE A 179 -43.85 31.33 24.03
C ILE A 179 -43.88 31.62 22.51
N ALA A 180 -44.17 30.67 21.61
CA ALA A 180 -45.49 30.14 21.21
C ALA A 180 -46.41 31.23 20.57
N GLU A 181 -47.28 30.96 19.60
CA GLU A 181 -47.63 29.68 18.96
C GLU A 181 -48.20 29.92 17.54
N SER A 182 -47.98 29.00 16.59
CA SER A 182 -48.90 28.83 15.45
C SER A 182 -48.78 27.44 14.78
N ARG A 183 -49.92 26.78 14.59
CA ARG A 183 -50.14 25.52 13.86
C ARG A 183 -51.50 25.65 13.12
N PRO A 184 -51.85 24.78 12.15
CA PRO A 184 -51.00 24.06 11.21
C PRO A 184 -51.55 24.08 9.75
N SER A 185 -50.69 24.11 8.73
CA SER A 185 -51.08 23.86 7.33
C SER A 185 -50.76 22.41 6.90
N ARG A 186 -51.77 21.53 6.91
CA ARG A 186 -51.65 20.12 6.48
C ARG A 186 -51.41 20.00 4.97
N HIS A 187 -50.22 19.57 4.53
CA HIS A 187 -50.05 18.96 3.21
C HIS A 187 -49.24 17.66 3.28
N ARG A 188 -49.95 16.52 3.35
CA ARG A 188 -49.37 15.21 3.04
C ARG A 188 -49.00 15.18 1.54
N ARG A 189 -47.72 15.09 1.20
CA ARG A 189 -47.28 14.52 -0.09
C ARG A 189 -46.66 13.15 0.14
N THR A 190 -47.50 12.13 0.00
CA THR A 190 -47.07 10.73 -0.08
C THR A 190 -46.30 10.50 -1.37
N PHE A 191 -44.98 10.54 -1.33
CA PHE A 191 -44.17 10.06 -2.44
C PHE A 191 -44.28 8.54 -2.52
N ARG A 192 -44.91 8.05 -3.59
CA ARG A 192 -44.91 6.62 -3.93
C ARG A 192 -43.53 6.24 -4.44
N THR A 193 -42.92 5.21 -3.88
CA THR A 193 -41.66 4.62 -4.35
C THR A 193 -41.87 3.88 -5.68
N LYS A 194 -41.75 4.62 -6.79
CA LYS A 194 -41.68 4.07 -8.16
C LYS A 194 -40.78 4.92 -9.07
N ASP A 195 -39.55 5.15 -8.64
CA ASP A 195 -38.46 5.54 -9.55
C ASP A 195 -37.41 4.43 -9.58
N ARG A 196 -36.93 4.12 -10.79
CA ARG A 196 -35.83 3.18 -11.02
C ARG A 196 -34.50 3.89 -10.74
N LEU A 197 -33.44 3.09 -10.54
CA LEU A 197 -32.04 3.56 -10.51
C LEU A 197 -31.78 4.60 -11.61
N PRO A 198 -31.11 5.73 -11.32
CA PRO A 198 -30.86 6.77 -12.32
C PRO A 198 -30.11 6.25 -13.57
N GLU A 199 -30.80 6.18 -14.71
CA GLU A 199 -30.31 5.66 -15.99
C GLU A 199 -29.01 6.32 -16.51
N ARG A 200 -28.60 7.47 -15.95
CA ARG A 200 -27.44 8.25 -16.40
C ARG A 200 -26.06 7.64 -16.11
N HIS A 201 -25.96 6.52 -15.39
CA HIS A 201 -24.69 5.82 -15.14
C HIS A 201 -24.40 4.64 -16.11
N LYS A 202 -25.21 4.43 -17.16
CA LYS A 202 -25.07 3.28 -18.09
C LYS A 202 -23.92 3.33 -19.11
N LYS A 203 -22.98 4.27 -18.97
CA LYS A 203 -21.65 4.21 -19.59
C LYS A 203 -20.59 4.64 -18.57
N SER A 204 -20.19 3.73 -17.67
CA SER A 204 -19.04 3.97 -16.81
C SER A 204 -17.76 3.75 -17.61
N LEU A 205 -16.78 4.67 -17.49
CA LEU A 205 -15.57 4.68 -18.33
C LEU A 205 -14.80 3.34 -18.36
N ALA A 206 -14.71 2.64 -17.23
CA ALA A 206 -14.06 1.33 -17.13
C ALA A 206 -14.86 0.15 -17.73
N GLN A 207 -15.95 0.39 -18.48
CA GLN A 207 -16.49 -0.59 -19.44
C GLN A 207 -15.64 -0.73 -20.70
N ASN A 208 -14.83 0.29 -21.05
CA ASN A 208 -13.86 0.19 -22.16
C ASN A 208 -12.74 -0.81 -21.87
N LEU A 209 -12.50 -1.12 -20.59
CA LEU A 209 -11.30 -1.83 -20.12
C LEU A 209 -11.56 -3.28 -19.74
N ILE A 210 -12.82 -3.71 -19.69
CA ILE A 210 -13.21 -5.05 -19.25
C ILE A 210 -14.28 -5.58 -20.20
N ASP A 211 -13.84 -6.28 -21.24
CA ASP A 211 -14.69 -6.93 -22.25
C ASP A 211 -14.75 -8.44 -21.99
N CYS A 212 -15.77 -8.88 -21.25
CA CYS A 212 -15.97 -10.29 -20.91
C CYS A 212 -16.52 -11.14 -22.08
N ASN A 213 -16.58 -10.64 -23.32
CA ASN A 213 -17.13 -11.37 -24.46
C ASN A 213 -16.17 -12.46 -24.99
N PRO A 214 -16.46 -13.77 -24.80
CA PRO A 214 -15.55 -14.84 -25.21
C PRO A 214 -15.40 -14.97 -26.74
N ARG A 215 -16.26 -14.33 -27.55
CA ARG A 215 -16.10 -14.30 -29.02
C ARG A 215 -14.92 -13.46 -29.48
N ASN A 216 -14.46 -12.49 -28.67
CA ASN A 216 -13.30 -11.65 -29.00
C ASN A 216 -11.95 -12.30 -28.64
N GLN A 217 -11.97 -13.38 -27.84
CA GLN A 217 -10.75 -14.04 -27.33
C GLN A 217 -10.13 -15.08 -28.28
N ILE A 218 -10.63 -15.26 -29.51
CA ILE A 218 -10.06 -16.18 -30.50
C ILE A 218 -9.99 -15.53 -31.90
N MET A 219 -8.97 -14.70 -32.12
CA MET A 219 -8.54 -14.31 -33.46
C MET A 219 -7.64 -15.40 -34.04
N ARG A 220 -7.97 -15.92 -35.23
CA ARG A 220 -7.15 -16.91 -35.95
C ARG A 220 -6.29 -16.21 -36.99
N LEU A 221 -4.99 -16.51 -37.03
CA LEU A 221 -4.16 -16.19 -38.19
C LEU A 221 -4.70 -16.91 -39.45
N PRO A 222 -4.87 -16.21 -40.60
CA PRO A 222 -5.20 -16.85 -41.86
C PRO A 222 -3.97 -17.61 -42.40
N GLY A 223 -4.02 -18.94 -42.41
CA GLY A 223 -3.03 -19.78 -43.12
C GLY A 223 -2.56 -21.06 -42.42
N ALA A 224 -2.80 -21.21 -41.10
CA ALA A 224 -2.25 -22.33 -40.31
C ALA A 224 -2.96 -23.70 -40.54
N ASN A 225 -2.83 -24.27 -41.74
CA ASN A 225 -3.32 -25.61 -42.07
C ASN A 225 -2.47 -26.69 -41.35
N ARG A 226 -2.98 -27.25 -40.25
CA ARG A 226 -2.33 -28.38 -39.56
C ARG A 226 -2.62 -29.72 -40.22
N SER A 227 -1.77 -30.13 -41.16
CA SER A 227 -1.69 -31.52 -41.63
C SER A 227 -0.85 -32.38 -40.67
N VAL A 228 -1.41 -32.75 -39.52
CA VAL A 228 -0.86 -33.82 -38.66
C VAL A 228 -1.87 -34.96 -38.65
N ARG A 229 -1.48 -36.12 -39.18
CA ARG A 229 -2.35 -37.31 -39.24
C ARG A 229 -2.51 -37.92 -37.84
N ASN A 230 -3.74 -38.16 -37.42
CA ASN A 230 -4.01 -38.99 -36.25
C ASN A 230 -3.69 -40.46 -36.59
N SER A 231 -2.70 -41.04 -35.91
CA SER A 231 -2.66 -42.49 -35.67
C SER A 231 -3.27 -42.75 -34.29
N SER A 232 -4.34 -43.52 -34.24
CA SER A 232 -4.95 -43.97 -32.99
C SER A 232 -4.12 -45.07 -32.34
N ASP A 233 -3.90 -44.98 -31.02
CA ASP A 233 -4.21 -46.11 -30.13
C ASP A 233 -4.36 -45.64 -28.67
N GLY A 234 -5.03 -46.45 -27.85
CA GLY A 234 -5.64 -46.00 -26.60
C GLY A 234 -4.82 -46.18 -25.31
N GLY A 235 -5.34 -45.64 -24.20
CA GLY A 235 -4.91 -46.00 -22.84
C GLY A 235 -5.02 -44.89 -21.79
N GLY A 236 -5.62 -45.22 -20.63
CA GLY A 236 -5.36 -44.56 -19.34
C GLY A 236 -5.96 -43.16 -19.10
N GLY A 237 -6.96 -43.07 -18.21
CA GLY A 237 -7.55 -41.79 -17.82
C GLY A 237 -6.84 -41.12 -16.63
N GLN A 238 -6.23 -39.95 -16.84
CA GLN A 238 -5.75 -39.08 -15.74
C GLN A 238 -5.80 -37.58 -16.08
N ARG A 239 -7.00 -37.04 -16.35
CA ARG A 239 -7.22 -35.59 -16.63
C ARG A 239 -8.44 -35.00 -15.92
N ARG A 240 -8.27 -34.54 -14.67
CA ARG A 240 -9.22 -33.63 -13.97
C ARG A 240 -8.61 -32.47 -13.19
N SER A 241 -7.28 -32.42 -13.00
CA SER A 241 -6.60 -31.29 -12.34
C SER A 241 -6.49 -30.04 -13.22
N GLY A 242 -6.10 -30.22 -14.50
CA GLY A 242 -5.84 -29.10 -15.42
C GLY A 242 -7.04 -28.18 -15.70
N ALA A 243 -8.27 -28.69 -15.62
CA ALA A 243 -9.47 -27.92 -15.93
C ALA A 243 -9.69 -26.72 -14.98
N LYS A 244 -9.37 -26.87 -13.68
CA LYS A 244 -9.54 -25.77 -12.70
C LYS A 244 -8.57 -24.61 -12.94
N ARG A 245 -7.36 -24.87 -13.47
CA ARG A 245 -6.35 -23.83 -13.72
C ARG A 245 -6.74 -22.89 -14.88
N ALA A 246 -7.57 -23.36 -15.83
CA ALA A 246 -8.07 -22.55 -16.94
C ALA A 246 -9.16 -21.54 -16.53
N GLU A 247 -10.01 -21.88 -15.54
CA GLU A 247 -11.17 -21.05 -15.16
C GLU A 247 -10.79 -19.72 -14.50
N ALA A 248 -9.62 -19.65 -13.84
CA ALA A 248 -9.08 -18.40 -13.30
C ALA A 248 -8.34 -17.56 -14.37
N VAL A 249 -7.56 -18.23 -15.25
CA VAL A 249 -6.80 -17.55 -16.31
C VAL A 249 -7.72 -16.89 -17.34
N SER A 250 -8.81 -17.58 -17.75
CA SER A 250 -9.80 -17.05 -18.72
C SER A 250 -10.63 -15.85 -18.24
N LYS A 251 -10.42 -15.38 -16.99
CA LYS A 251 -11.04 -14.14 -16.47
C LYS A 251 -10.06 -12.97 -16.39
N GLN A 252 -8.75 -13.21 -16.45
CA GLN A 252 -7.76 -12.13 -16.59
C GLN A 252 -7.72 -11.61 -18.04
N SER A 253 -7.95 -12.49 -19.01
CA SER A 253 -7.99 -12.20 -20.46
C SER A 253 -9.18 -11.35 -20.93
N CYS A 254 -10.01 -10.82 -20.03
CA CYS A 254 -11.01 -9.82 -20.35
C CYS A 254 -10.60 -8.39 -19.98
N ILE A 255 -9.52 -8.20 -19.20
CA ILE A 255 -8.97 -6.86 -18.94
C ILE A 255 -8.02 -6.48 -20.06
N GLN A 256 -8.37 -5.41 -20.78
CA GLN A 256 -7.61 -4.85 -21.89
C GLN A 256 -7.62 -3.32 -21.84
N TRP A 257 -6.72 -2.68 -22.58
CA TRP A 257 -6.71 -1.23 -22.82
C TRP A 257 -6.45 -0.99 -24.31
N ASP A 258 -7.10 0.01 -24.91
CA ASP A 258 -6.94 0.37 -26.32
C ASP A 258 -6.64 1.86 -26.42
N SER A 259 -5.48 2.22 -27.00
CA SER A 259 -5.04 3.61 -27.10
C SER A 259 -5.94 4.50 -27.96
N ARG A 260 -6.85 3.92 -28.77
CA ARG A 260 -7.87 4.63 -29.54
C ARG A 260 -9.09 5.04 -28.70
N ASN A 261 -9.26 4.43 -27.52
CA ASN A 261 -10.33 4.74 -26.56
C ASN A 261 -9.82 4.52 -25.10
N PRO A 262 -8.78 5.25 -24.66
CA PRO A 262 -8.01 4.92 -23.46
C PRO A 262 -8.76 5.18 -22.14
N GLY A 263 -9.93 5.80 -22.19
CA GLY A 263 -10.70 6.18 -21.01
C GLY A 263 -9.95 7.22 -20.15
N PRO A 264 -9.86 7.03 -18.82
CA PRO A 264 -9.10 7.93 -17.94
C PRO A 264 -7.58 7.64 -17.96
N LEU A 265 -7.16 6.48 -18.48
CA LEU A 265 -5.79 5.99 -18.31
C LEU A 265 -4.81 6.66 -19.30
N THR A 266 -3.75 7.23 -18.75
CA THR A 266 -2.58 7.61 -19.55
C THR A 266 -1.85 6.37 -20.08
N PRO A 267 -1.09 6.46 -21.19
CA PRO A 267 -0.22 5.38 -21.65
C PRO A 267 0.76 4.86 -20.58
N GLN A 268 1.22 5.72 -19.67
CA GLN A 268 2.06 5.31 -18.55
C GLN A 268 1.28 4.50 -17.50
N ALA A 269 0.05 4.90 -17.17
CA ALA A 269 -0.81 4.13 -16.26
C ALA A 269 -1.19 2.76 -16.87
N ALA A 270 -1.41 2.67 -18.19
CA ALA A 270 -1.55 1.40 -18.87
C ALA A 270 -0.27 0.53 -18.76
N GLY A 271 0.91 1.11 -18.98
CA GLY A 271 2.19 0.43 -18.77
C GLY A 271 2.38 -0.13 -17.35
N VAL A 272 1.82 0.53 -16.33
CA VAL A 272 1.77 0.03 -14.95
C VAL A 272 0.74 -1.10 -14.79
N LEU A 273 -0.49 -0.93 -15.30
CA LEU A 273 -1.55 -1.94 -15.20
C LEU A 273 -1.16 -3.29 -15.81
N PHE A 274 -0.46 -3.29 -16.94
CA PHE A 274 -0.02 -4.52 -17.61
C PHE A 274 1.40 -4.96 -17.19
N SER A 275 2.01 -4.30 -16.19
CA SER A 275 3.31 -4.70 -15.64
C SER A 275 3.34 -6.17 -15.19
N ARG A 276 4.51 -6.80 -15.30
CA ARG A 276 4.78 -8.19 -14.86
C ARG A 276 5.89 -8.17 -13.80
N ALA A 277 5.82 -9.07 -12.83
CA ALA A 277 6.83 -9.22 -11.79
C ALA A 277 6.88 -10.66 -11.27
N ASN A 278 7.97 -11.00 -10.60
CA ASN A 278 8.14 -12.24 -9.84
C ASN A 278 8.53 -11.99 -8.38
N GLY A 279 8.26 -10.80 -7.84
CA GLY A 279 8.65 -10.42 -6.49
C GLY A 279 10.16 -10.28 -6.23
N THR A 280 11.05 -10.63 -7.18
CA THR A 280 12.47 -10.25 -7.21
C THR A 280 12.66 -9.04 -8.13
N ILE A 281 12.19 -9.15 -9.38
CA ILE A 281 12.15 -8.08 -10.38
C ILE A 281 10.70 -7.77 -10.78
N GLY A 282 10.43 -6.51 -11.10
CA GLY A 282 9.24 -6.05 -11.81
C GLY A 282 9.58 -5.19 -13.02
N VAL A 283 8.75 -5.27 -14.06
CA VAL A 283 8.94 -4.60 -15.36
C VAL A 283 7.59 -4.06 -15.84
N GLN A 284 7.52 -2.76 -16.10
CA GLN A 284 6.35 -2.12 -16.71
C GLN A 284 6.16 -2.59 -18.16
N ALA A 285 4.91 -2.69 -18.60
CA ALA A 285 4.59 -3.03 -19.97
C ALA A 285 4.98 -1.90 -20.93
N ALA A 286 5.56 -2.29 -22.06
CA ALA A 286 6.09 -1.37 -23.07
C ALA A 286 4.97 -0.87 -23.99
N VAL A 287 4.37 0.27 -23.67
CA VAL A 287 3.46 0.99 -24.58
C VAL A 287 4.26 1.78 -25.62
N LEU A 288 3.79 1.82 -26.87
CA LEU A 288 4.42 2.57 -27.96
C LEU A 288 4.04 4.05 -27.94
N GLY A 289 4.97 4.89 -28.40
CA GLY A 289 4.77 6.32 -28.58
C GLY A 289 5.56 6.86 -29.77
N GLU A 290 5.06 7.94 -30.36
CA GLU A 290 5.72 8.59 -31.48
C GLU A 290 6.96 9.38 -31.01
N GLY A 291 8.03 9.34 -31.79
CA GLY A 291 9.27 10.06 -31.52
C GLY A 291 9.82 10.76 -32.77
N PRO A 292 10.80 11.68 -32.61
CA PRO A 292 11.31 12.49 -33.73
C PRO A 292 11.95 11.71 -34.90
N ARG A 293 12.16 10.40 -34.75
CA ARG A 293 12.81 9.52 -35.75
C ARG A 293 11.97 8.32 -36.18
N GLY A 294 10.79 8.11 -35.61
CA GLY A 294 9.97 6.90 -35.77
C GLY A 294 9.20 6.54 -34.50
N LEU A 295 8.66 5.32 -34.44
CA LEU A 295 7.99 4.79 -33.25
C LEU A 295 9.01 4.21 -32.27
N ARG A 296 8.74 4.35 -30.97
CA ARG A 296 9.56 3.77 -29.91
C ARG A 296 8.70 3.36 -28.73
N THR A 297 9.23 2.52 -27.85
CA THR A 297 8.65 2.35 -26.50
C THR A 297 8.69 3.66 -25.74
N ALA A 298 7.58 4.02 -25.10
CA ALA A 298 7.50 5.12 -24.15
C ALA A 298 8.44 4.89 -22.94
N PRO A 299 8.77 5.93 -22.15
CA PRO A 299 9.51 5.76 -20.91
C PRO A 299 8.80 4.79 -19.97
N ALA A 300 9.46 3.68 -19.68
CA ALA A 300 8.97 2.61 -18.82
C ALA A 300 10.11 2.15 -17.91
N ALA A 301 9.75 1.62 -16.74
CA ALA A 301 10.68 1.27 -15.68
C ALA A 301 10.80 -0.25 -15.46
N ALA A 302 11.97 -0.64 -14.97
CA ALA A 302 12.21 -1.96 -14.39
C ALA A 302 12.91 -1.77 -13.03
N PHE A 303 12.62 -2.64 -12.06
CA PHE A 303 13.10 -2.55 -10.69
C PHE A 303 13.46 -3.94 -10.16
N ASP A 304 14.67 -4.13 -9.63
CA ASP A 304 15.05 -5.29 -8.81
C ASP A 304 15.07 -4.86 -7.35
N ARG A 305 14.36 -5.60 -6.49
CA ARG A 305 14.21 -5.26 -5.06
C ARG A 305 15.53 -5.11 -4.29
N ARG A 306 16.62 -5.68 -4.82
CA ARG A 306 17.96 -5.70 -4.22
C ARG A 306 18.80 -4.50 -4.63
N VAL A 307 18.36 -3.77 -5.66
CA VAL A 307 19.10 -2.67 -6.30
C VAL A 307 18.43 -1.35 -5.95
N TRP A 308 18.94 -0.73 -4.88
CA TRP A 308 18.47 0.53 -4.33
C TRP A 308 19.66 1.47 -4.06
N LEU A 309 19.38 2.76 -3.86
CA LEU A 309 20.35 3.81 -3.55
C LEU A 309 20.07 4.37 -2.15
N ARG A 310 21.09 4.85 -1.45
CA ARG A 310 20.91 5.67 -0.24
C ARG A 310 21.24 7.13 -0.58
N GLU A 311 20.33 8.04 -0.24
CA GLU A 311 20.44 9.47 -0.55
C GLU A 311 20.40 10.25 0.77
N PRO A 312 21.51 10.85 1.24
CA PRO A 312 21.53 11.58 2.52
C PRO A 312 20.59 12.79 2.48
N TYR A 313 19.93 13.06 3.60
CA TYR A 313 19.15 14.29 3.75
C TYR A 313 20.05 15.45 4.20
N HIS A 314 19.96 16.57 3.49
CA HIS A 314 20.61 17.82 3.86
C HIS A 314 19.58 18.79 4.45
N TYR A 315 19.27 18.64 5.73
CA TYR A 315 18.40 19.57 6.45
C TYR A 315 19.14 20.90 6.72
N PRO A 316 18.56 22.06 6.39
CA PRO A 316 19.13 23.37 6.78
C PRO A 316 19.14 23.57 8.32
N GLU A 317 18.16 22.98 9.01
CA GLU A 317 18.06 22.92 10.46
C GLU A 317 17.94 21.45 10.88
N TRP A 318 18.96 20.93 11.56
CA TRP A 318 18.99 19.53 12.01
C TRP A 318 18.30 19.37 13.37
N ALA A 319 17.39 18.40 13.48
CA ALA A 319 16.82 17.94 14.74
C ALA A 319 17.20 16.49 15.04
N TYR A 320 17.46 16.20 16.31
CA TYR A 320 17.81 14.85 16.78
C TYR A 320 16.71 13.83 16.41
N GLY A 321 17.11 12.64 15.96
CA GLY A 321 16.17 11.60 15.51
C GLY A 321 15.52 11.83 14.14
N GLN A 322 15.90 12.86 13.37
CA GLN A 322 15.48 12.97 11.96
C GLN A 322 16.10 11.86 11.10
N ALA A 323 15.39 11.41 10.07
CA ALA A 323 15.90 10.42 9.12
C ALA A 323 17.18 10.95 8.44
N ALA A 324 18.33 10.30 8.68
CA ALA A 324 19.62 10.76 8.13
C ALA A 324 19.75 10.57 6.61
N ALA A 325 18.99 9.64 6.02
CA ALA A 325 18.96 9.40 4.59
C ALA A 325 17.59 8.90 4.13
N ASN A 326 17.27 9.12 2.86
CA ASN A 326 16.28 8.35 2.14
C ASN A 326 16.93 7.09 1.56
N GLU A 327 16.13 6.08 1.26
CA GLU A 327 16.50 4.96 0.41
C GLU A 327 15.53 4.90 -0.77
N ARG A 328 15.94 4.43 -1.95
CA ARG A 328 14.99 4.21 -3.06
C ARG A 328 15.43 3.10 -3.99
N LEU A 329 14.50 2.31 -4.52
CA LEU A 329 14.79 1.42 -5.65
C LEU A 329 15.36 2.23 -6.82
N MET A 330 16.43 1.72 -7.43
CA MET A 330 17.02 2.34 -8.61
C MET A 330 16.25 1.90 -9.85
N MET A 331 16.03 2.83 -10.78
CA MET A 331 15.42 2.52 -12.07
C MET A 331 16.46 1.83 -12.96
N LEU A 332 16.23 0.55 -13.23
CA LEU A 332 17.13 -0.27 -14.04
C LEU A 332 17.06 0.14 -15.52
N PRO A 333 18.10 -0.16 -16.32
CA PRO A 333 18.04 -0.04 -17.78
C PRO A 333 16.86 -0.84 -18.34
N TYR A 334 15.95 -0.18 -19.03
CA TYR A 334 14.67 -0.76 -19.44
C TYR A 334 14.89 -1.87 -20.49
N PRO A 335 14.52 -3.14 -20.19
CA PRO A 335 14.99 -4.28 -20.97
C PRO A 335 14.16 -4.59 -22.22
N LEU A 336 12.98 -3.99 -22.36
CA LEU A 336 12.02 -4.25 -23.44
C LEU A 336 11.97 -3.10 -24.47
N ALA A 337 13.03 -2.29 -24.54
CA ALA A 337 13.05 -1.15 -25.44
C ALA A 337 13.04 -1.58 -26.91
N LEU A 338 12.30 -0.82 -27.72
CA LEU A 338 12.09 -1.01 -29.15
C LEU A 338 12.08 0.37 -29.84
N ASP A 339 12.69 0.49 -31.01
CA ASP A 339 12.66 1.71 -31.84
C ASP A 339 12.62 1.31 -33.34
N LEU A 340 11.58 1.75 -34.04
CA LEU A 340 11.25 1.39 -35.41
C LEU A 340 11.25 2.63 -36.32
N ARG A 341 12.08 2.60 -37.37
CA ARG A 341 12.38 3.75 -38.24
C ARG A 341 12.36 3.35 -39.72
N PRO A 342 12.14 4.28 -40.66
CA PRO A 342 12.40 4.02 -42.08
C PRO A 342 13.89 3.73 -42.30
N ALA A 343 14.22 2.86 -43.28
CA ALA A 343 15.61 2.53 -43.62
C ALA A 343 16.32 3.56 -44.53
N GLY A 344 15.74 4.76 -44.66
CA GLY A 344 16.21 5.84 -45.55
C GLY A 344 15.32 7.07 -45.40
N THR A 345 15.23 7.89 -46.45
CA THR A 345 14.41 9.13 -46.50
C THR A 345 12.90 8.93 -46.61
N GLY A 346 12.40 7.70 -46.38
CA GLY A 346 10.97 7.38 -46.41
C GLY A 346 10.18 8.02 -45.26
N GLU A 347 8.86 7.92 -45.33
CA GLU A 347 7.98 8.39 -44.26
C GLU A 347 8.29 7.74 -42.91
N ARG A 348 7.95 8.45 -41.83
CA ARG A 348 8.10 7.92 -40.46
C ARG A 348 6.89 7.04 -40.12
N PRO A 349 7.10 5.88 -39.47
CA PRO A 349 5.98 5.09 -38.97
C PRO A 349 5.21 5.88 -37.89
N ARG A 350 3.89 5.75 -37.93
CA ARG A 350 2.93 6.35 -37.00
C ARG A 350 2.06 5.28 -36.34
N LEU A 351 1.59 5.54 -35.14
CA LEU A 351 0.75 4.61 -34.38
C LEU A 351 -0.72 4.88 -34.68
N VAL A 352 -1.41 3.90 -35.26
CA VAL A 352 -2.87 3.96 -35.52
C VAL A 352 -3.66 3.55 -34.27
N GLY A 353 -3.12 2.60 -33.51
CA GLY A 353 -3.62 2.17 -32.21
C GLY A 353 -2.75 1.07 -31.62
N GLU A 354 -2.79 0.92 -30.30
CA GLU A 354 -2.21 -0.23 -29.59
C GLU A 354 -3.21 -0.76 -28.57
N ARG A 355 -3.37 -2.09 -28.54
CA ARG A 355 -4.13 -2.81 -27.52
C ARG A 355 -3.16 -3.51 -26.57
N LEU A 356 -3.39 -3.43 -25.27
CA LEU A 356 -2.69 -4.21 -24.23
C LEU A 356 -3.68 -5.09 -23.47
N TRP A 357 -3.26 -6.30 -23.10
CA TRP A 357 -4.06 -7.21 -22.26
C TRP A 357 -3.19 -8.20 -21.47
N LEU A 358 -3.80 -8.94 -20.55
CA LEU A 358 -3.13 -10.03 -19.82
C LEU A 358 -3.54 -11.41 -20.36
N ASP A 359 -2.56 -12.30 -20.51
CA ASP A 359 -2.73 -13.70 -20.90
C ASP A 359 -2.02 -14.59 -19.87
N GLY A 360 -2.67 -14.72 -18.71
CA GLY A 360 -2.10 -15.35 -17.52
C GLY A 360 -0.82 -14.64 -17.04
N LEU A 361 0.33 -15.33 -17.16
CA LEU A 361 1.65 -14.78 -16.80
C LEU A 361 2.19 -13.80 -17.84
N TRP A 362 1.66 -13.78 -19.07
CA TRP A 362 2.08 -12.85 -20.11
C TRP A 362 1.32 -11.53 -20.02
N SER A 363 2.04 -10.43 -20.26
CA SER A 363 1.46 -9.20 -20.77
C SER A 363 1.61 -9.22 -22.28
N ARG A 364 0.53 -8.94 -23.02
CA ARG A 364 0.48 -8.95 -24.47
C ARG A 364 0.16 -7.55 -25.00
N SER A 365 0.69 -7.20 -26.18
CA SER A 365 0.21 -6.04 -26.94
C SER A 365 0.10 -6.32 -28.44
N GLU A 366 -0.76 -5.56 -29.11
CA GLU A 366 -0.95 -5.57 -30.56
C GLU A 366 -1.05 -4.12 -31.03
N ALA A 367 -0.11 -3.69 -31.87
CA ALA A 367 -0.03 -2.34 -32.39
C ALA A 367 -0.22 -2.28 -33.91
N GLU A 368 -1.12 -1.41 -34.35
CA GLU A 368 -1.36 -1.11 -35.76
C GLU A 368 -0.57 0.14 -36.16
N ILE A 369 0.25 0.02 -37.21
CA ILE A 369 1.28 1.00 -37.58
C ILE A 369 1.12 1.37 -39.06
N ALA A 370 1.15 2.68 -39.37
CA ALA A 370 1.06 3.21 -40.73
C ALA A 370 2.37 3.88 -41.17
N ILE A 371 2.80 3.68 -42.42
CA ILE A 371 4.02 4.27 -42.99
C ILE A 371 3.96 4.32 -44.53
N GLY A 372 3.98 5.49 -45.17
CA GLY A 372 4.06 5.59 -46.64
C GLY A 372 2.91 4.90 -47.39
N GLY A 373 1.70 4.91 -46.81
CA GLY A 373 0.54 4.17 -47.31
C GLY A 373 0.54 2.66 -46.98
N ALA A 374 1.61 2.12 -46.41
CA ALA A 374 1.67 0.74 -45.93
C ALA A 374 1.12 0.60 -44.50
N ARG A 375 0.64 -0.60 -44.18
CA ARG A 375 0.06 -0.96 -42.88
C ARG A 375 0.73 -2.20 -42.29
N LEU A 376 1.24 -2.08 -41.07
CA LEU A 376 1.89 -3.15 -40.33
C LEU A 376 1.11 -3.47 -39.05
N VAL A 377 1.26 -4.72 -38.61
CA VAL A 377 0.86 -5.14 -37.26
C VAL A 377 2.11 -5.63 -36.52
N LEU A 378 2.28 -5.14 -35.30
CA LEU A 378 3.32 -5.54 -34.35
C LEU A 378 2.65 -6.21 -33.16
N GLU A 379 2.76 -7.53 -33.07
CA GLU A 379 2.36 -8.30 -31.90
C GLU A 379 3.55 -8.42 -30.93
N ARG A 380 3.26 -8.32 -29.63
CA ARG A 380 4.25 -8.42 -28.56
C ARG A 380 3.72 -9.27 -27.42
N GLY A 381 4.60 -9.97 -26.74
CA GLY A 381 4.34 -10.52 -25.41
C GLY A 381 5.58 -10.46 -24.55
N PHE A 382 5.43 -10.23 -23.24
CA PHE A 382 6.51 -10.52 -22.30
C PHE A 382 6.00 -11.13 -21.00
N MET A 383 6.87 -11.92 -20.36
CA MET A 383 6.68 -12.43 -19.01
C MET A 383 7.98 -12.30 -18.21
N VAL A 384 7.85 -12.18 -16.89
CA VAL A 384 8.97 -12.37 -15.95
C VAL A 384 8.97 -13.83 -15.51
N ALA A 385 10.14 -14.47 -15.43
CA ALA A 385 10.25 -15.88 -15.06
C ALA A 385 9.81 -16.13 -13.61
N ASP A 386 9.07 -17.20 -13.36
CA ASP A 386 8.48 -17.46 -12.04
C ASP A 386 9.43 -18.16 -11.05
N ASP A 387 10.58 -18.62 -11.54
CA ASP A 387 11.66 -19.29 -10.78
C ASP A 387 12.36 -18.39 -9.75
N GLY A 388 12.05 -17.08 -9.76
CA GLY A 388 12.54 -16.08 -8.81
C GLY A 388 13.86 -15.42 -9.22
N GLU A 389 14.47 -15.86 -10.32
CA GLU A 389 15.62 -15.20 -10.94
C GLU A 389 15.17 -13.87 -11.59
N ALA A 390 16.06 -12.89 -11.73
CA ALA A 390 15.74 -11.65 -12.44
C ALA A 390 15.79 -11.85 -13.98
N ALA A 391 14.92 -12.72 -14.50
CA ALA A 391 14.88 -13.15 -15.90
C ALA A 391 13.54 -12.79 -16.58
N ILE A 392 13.62 -12.40 -17.86
CA ILE A 392 12.52 -11.89 -18.67
C ILE A 392 12.55 -12.57 -20.04
N ILE A 393 11.40 -12.98 -20.56
CA ILE A 393 11.24 -13.46 -21.94
C ILE A 393 10.27 -12.52 -22.66
N GLU A 394 10.64 -12.09 -23.86
CA GLU A 394 9.82 -11.30 -24.77
C GLU A 394 9.70 -12.01 -26.13
N GLU A 395 8.48 -12.07 -26.63
CA GLU A 395 8.11 -12.52 -27.98
C GLU A 395 7.71 -11.29 -28.80
N LEU A 396 8.24 -11.18 -30.02
CA LEU A 396 7.93 -10.10 -30.97
C LEU A 396 7.56 -10.72 -32.32
N ALA A 397 6.49 -10.23 -32.95
CA ALA A 397 6.16 -10.56 -34.33
C ALA A 397 5.76 -9.29 -35.10
N LEU A 398 6.32 -9.10 -36.29
CA LEU A 398 6.09 -7.93 -37.14
C LEU A 398 5.73 -8.39 -38.56
N ALA A 399 4.56 -7.98 -39.04
CA ALA A 399 4.02 -8.36 -40.34
C ALA A 399 3.66 -7.12 -41.18
N LEU A 400 3.94 -7.21 -42.48
CA LEU A 400 3.45 -6.25 -43.48
C LEU A 400 2.10 -6.75 -44.02
N VAL A 401 1.02 -6.10 -43.58
CA VAL A 401 -0.36 -6.55 -43.78
C VAL A 401 -0.98 -5.89 -45.02
N ASP A 402 -0.62 -4.65 -45.31
CA ASP A 402 -1.08 -3.91 -46.50
C ASP A 402 -0.01 -2.94 -47.02
N GLY A 403 -0.14 -2.52 -48.28
CA GLY A 403 0.80 -1.65 -49.00
C GLY A 403 1.67 -2.40 -50.02
N PRO A 404 2.95 -2.01 -50.21
CA PRO A 404 3.82 -2.54 -51.25
C PRO A 404 4.22 -4.00 -50.98
N ASP A 405 4.68 -4.71 -52.00
CA ASP A 405 5.11 -6.11 -51.87
C ASP A 405 6.32 -6.30 -50.96
N ALA A 406 7.18 -5.29 -50.81
CA ALA A 406 8.28 -5.29 -49.85
C ALA A 406 8.53 -3.90 -49.22
N LEU A 407 8.96 -3.90 -47.95
CA LEU A 407 9.28 -2.70 -47.17
C LEU A 407 10.59 -2.88 -46.38
N SER A 408 11.51 -1.91 -46.49
CA SER A 408 12.75 -1.87 -45.70
C SER A 408 12.62 -0.96 -44.47
N LEU A 409 12.80 -1.53 -43.28
CA LEU A 409 12.77 -0.82 -42.00
C LEU A 409 14.10 -0.97 -41.25
N LEU A 410 14.39 -0.03 -40.36
CA LEU A 410 15.41 -0.15 -39.33
C LEU A 410 14.73 -0.42 -37.99
N LEU A 411 15.10 -1.53 -37.34
CA LEU A 411 14.62 -1.93 -36.03
C LEU A 411 15.80 -1.96 -35.06
N ALA A 412 15.69 -1.24 -33.95
CA ALA A 412 16.58 -1.40 -32.81
C ALA A 412 15.82 -2.06 -31.64
N CYS A 413 16.27 -3.24 -31.23
CA CYS A 413 15.87 -3.87 -29.97
C CYS A 413 17.00 -3.63 -28.96
N GLY A 414 16.72 -3.26 -27.71
CA GLY A 414 17.79 -3.07 -26.73
C GLY A 414 17.39 -2.78 -25.30
N LEU A 415 18.41 -2.40 -24.52
CA LEU A 415 18.37 -1.92 -23.16
C LEU A 415 18.55 -0.39 -23.18
N VAL A 416 17.60 0.39 -22.70
CA VAL A 416 17.68 1.87 -22.70
C VAL A 416 17.54 2.39 -21.28
N VAL A 417 18.45 3.27 -20.85
CA VAL A 417 18.39 3.82 -19.50
C VAL A 417 17.28 4.88 -19.42
N PRO A 418 16.25 4.69 -18.57
CA PRO A 418 15.33 5.77 -18.23
C PRO A 418 16.06 6.79 -17.33
N SER A 419 15.71 8.07 -17.44
CA SER A 419 16.13 9.05 -16.42
C SER A 419 15.33 8.80 -15.14
N SER A 420 15.99 8.85 -13.97
CA SER A 420 15.33 8.68 -12.67
C SER A 420 14.87 10.02 -12.09
N GLY A 421 14.09 9.91 -11.01
CA GLY A 421 13.13 10.94 -10.56
C GLY A 421 11.78 10.74 -11.22
N ASN A 422 10.68 11.08 -10.53
CA ASN A 422 9.35 11.06 -11.15
C ASN A 422 9.26 12.20 -12.18
N PRO A 423 9.06 11.95 -13.50
CA PRO A 423 9.05 13.01 -14.50
C PRO A 423 7.89 13.99 -14.33
N HIS A 424 6.84 13.63 -13.59
CA HIS A 424 5.70 14.50 -13.27
C HIS A 424 5.95 15.40 -12.05
N LYS A 425 7.11 15.26 -11.37
CA LYS A 425 7.48 16.00 -10.14
C LYS A 425 8.95 16.43 -10.10
N ALA A 426 9.71 16.25 -11.18
CA ALA A 426 11.12 16.65 -11.26
C ALA A 426 11.32 18.16 -11.09
N ASP A 427 10.30 18.96 -11.42
CA ASP A 427 10.28 20.42 -11.27
C ASP A 427 9.62 20.90 -9.95
N GLU A 428 9.15 19.99 -9.07
CA GLU A 428 8.59 20.31 -7.75
C GLU A 428 9.65 20.11 -6.63
N PRO A 429 10.26 21.18 -6.08
CA PRO A 429 11.23 21.05 -4.99
C PRO A 429 10.56 20.71 -3.66
N ASP A 430 10.26 19.43 -3.43
CA ASP A 430 9.77 18.89 -2.16
C ASP A 430 10.95 18.46 -1.26
N PRO A 431 11.31 19.23 -0.21
CA PRO A 431 12.45 18.90 0.67
C PRO A 431 12.27 17.61 1.48
N ARG A 432 11.10 16.95 1.42
CA ARG A 432 10.86 15.62 2.01
C ARG A 432 11.30 14.47 1.07
N ARG A 433 11.90 14.80 -0.07
CA ARG A 433 12.40 13.90 -1.13
C ARG A 433 13.78 14.36 -1.61
N PRO A 434 14.87 13.62 -1.34
CA PRO A 434 16.18 13.92 -1.90
C PRO A 434 16.32 13.22 -3.28
N GLU A 435 15.29 13.32 -4.14
CA GLU A 435 15.26 12.66 -5.45
C GLU A 435 16.29 13.31 -6.39
N THR A 436 17.47 12.69 -6.51
CA THR A 436 18.55 13.22 -7.34
C THR A 436 18.29 12.93 -8.84
N ALA A 437 17.99 13.96 -9.62
CA ALA A 437 17.61 13.84 -11.04
C ALA A 437 18.68 13.19 -11.96
N GLY A 438 18.27 12.82 -13.18
CA GLY A 438 19.15 12.17 -14.18
C GLY A 438 19.17 10.64 -14.06
N PRO A 439 19.98 9.91 -14.83
CA PRO A 439 19.96 8.43 -14.81
C PRO A 439 20.61 7.84 -13.54
N ASP A 440 20.06 6.73 -13.03
CA ASP A 440 20.65 5.97 -11.91
C ASP A 440 21.87 5.13 -12.30
N PHE A 441 21.97 4.78 -13.59
CA PHE A 441 23.03 3.96 -14.18
C PHE A 441 23.55 4.57 -15.48
N SER A 442 24.85 4.44 -15.75
CA SER A 442 25.48 4.66 -17.06
C SER A 442 26.02 3.34 -17.62
N LEU A 443 26.06 3.22 -18.94
CA LEU A 443 26.69 2.06 -19.59
C LEU A 443 28.21 2.18 -19.49
N GLY A 444 28.86 1.30 -18.71
CA GLY A 444 30.31 1.23 -18.60
C GLY A 444 30.91 0.41 -19.75
N GLU A 445 30.44 -0.83 -19.91
CA GLU A 445 30.89 -1.72 -21.00
C GLU A 445 29.71 -2.40 -21.70
N ALA A 446 29.80 -2.56 -23.02
CA ALA A 446 28.95 -3.48 -23.80
C ALA A 446 29.78 -4.32 -24.77
N ARG A 447 29.53 -5.63 -24.79
CA ARG A 447 30.14 -6.59 -25.72
C ARG A 447 29.06 -7.43 -26.41
N ARG A 448 29.28 -7.81 -27.66
CA ARG A 448 28.41 -8.72 -28.42
C ARG A 448 29.17 -10.01 -28.77
N ARG A 449 28.51 -11.15 -28.66
CA ARG A 449 28.98 -12.46 -29.16
C ARG A 449 27.83 -13.16 -29.89
N GLN A 450 27.90 -13.24 -31.21
CA GLN A 450 26.83 -13.80 -32.05
C GLN A 450 25.45 -13.12 -31.79
N GLU A 451 24.48 -13.80 -31.20
CA GLU A 451 23.17 -13.24 -30.85
C GLU A 451 23.10 -12.70 -29.41
N ASP A 452 24.14 -12.95 -28.60
CA ASP A 452 24.24 -12.49 -27.23
C ASP A 452 24.85 -11.09 -27.13
N VAL A 453 24.32 -10.29 -26.21
CA VAL A 453 24.84 -8.99 -25.80
C VAL A 453 24.99 -8.96 -24.28
N PHE A 454 26.18 -8.59 -23.83
CA PHE A 454 26.54 -8.43 -22.43
C PHE A 454 26.73 -6.93 -22.17
N CYS A 455 26.17 -6.43 -21.07
CA CYS A 455 26.27 -5.04 -20.64
C CYS A 455 26.62 -4.99 -19.15
N LEU A 456 27.66 -4.24 -18.83
CA LEU A 456 27.99 -3.83 -17.48
C LEU A 456 27.59 -2.38 -17.30
N TRP A 457 26.77 -2.12 -16.28
CA TRP A 457 26.31 -0.80 -15.92
C TRP A 457 26.94 -0.34 -14.61
N GLU A 458 27.34 0.92 -14.60
CA GLU A 458 27.92 1.61 -13.46
C GLU A 458 26.85 2.53 -12.88
N GLY A 459 26.52 2.31 -11.61
CA GLY A 459 25.50 3.06 -10.88
C GLY A 459 26.10 3.99 -9.84
N ARG A 460 25.24 4.85 -9.31
CA ARG A 460 25.56 5.73 -8.18
C ARG A 460 26.01 4.92 -6.95
N GLU A 461 26.77 5.54 -6.05
CA GLU A 461 27.43 4.87 -4.89
C GLU A 461 28.33 3.66 -5.25
N GLY A 462 28.82 3.56 -6.50
CA GLY A 462 29.63 2.42 -6.94
C GLY A 462 28.84 1.11 -7.08
N ARG A 463 27.50 1.19 -7.13
CA ARG A 463 26.62 0.07 -7.48
C ARG A 463 27.00 -0.43 -8.88
N ARG A 464 27.01 -1.74 -9.11
CA ARG A 464 27.19 -2.33 -10.46
C ARG A 464 26.04 -3.27 -10.80
N LEU A 465 25.69 -3.35 -12.08
CA LEU A 465 24.64 -4.23 -12.58
C LEU A 465 25.15 -4.93 -13.84
N ALA A 466 25.05 -6.26 -13.89
CA ALA A 466 25.30 -7.03 -15.09
C ALA A 466 23.98 -7.40 -15.76
N MET A 467 23.92 -7.23 -17.08
CA MET A 467 22.78 -7.64 -17.90
C MET A 467 23.30 -8.43 -19.10
N ALA A 468 22.78 -9.63 -19.30
CA ALA A 468 22.92 -10.37 -20.55
C ALA A 468 21.57 -10.41 -21.25
N TRP A 469 21.57 -10.31 -22.57
CA TRP A 469 20.40 -10.63 -23.37
C TRP A 469 20.76 -11.30 -24.69
N SER A 470 19.90 -12.21 -25.13
CA SER A 470 20.02 -12.96 -26.37
C SER A 470 18.83 -12.62 -27.26
N LEU A 471 19.06 -12.50 -28.57
CA LEU A 471 18.02 -12.19 -29.56
C LEU A 471 17.99 -13.24 -30.66
N HIS A 472 17.15 -14.26 -30.49
CA HIS A 472 16.94 -15.32 -31.47
C HIS A 472 15.92 -14.88 -32.51
N LEU A 473 16.21 -15.12 -33.78
CA LEU A 473 15.42 -14.64 -34.91
C LEU A 473 14.87 -15.81 -35.74
N ALA A 474 13.59 -15.75 -36.07
CA ALA A 474 12.92 -16.69 -36.94
C ALA A 474 12.04 -15.93 -37.96
N ALA A 475 12.01 -16.40 -39.19
CA ALA A 475 11.08 -15.92 -40.20
C ALA A 475 10.44 -17.12 -40.88
N ASP A 476 9.22 -16.95 -41.40
CA ASP A 476 8.59 -18.00 -42.21
C ASP A 476 9.41 -18.15 -43.52
N GLU A 477 10.09 -19.29 -43.66
CA GLU A 477 11.29 -19.48 -44.51
C GLU A 477 11.05 -19.22 -46.01
N ASP A 478 9.80 -19.35 -46.48
CA ASP A 478 9.43 -19.16 -47.89
C ASP A 478 9.40 -17.70 -48.37
N ARG A 479 9.41 -16.68 -47.48
CA ARG A 479 9.03 -15.30 -47.88
C ARG A 479 9.85 -14.12 -47.35
N THR A 480 10.93 -14.29 -46.59
CA THR A 480 11.80 -13.16 -46.19
C THR A 480 13.20 -13.26 -46.79
N SER A 481 13.66 -12.22 -47.48
CA SER A 481 14.85 -12.32 -48.33
C SER A 481 16.21 -12.32 -47.62
N SER A 482 16.28 -12.01 -46.32
CA SER A 482 17.47 -12.18 -45.46
C SER A 482 17.12 -11.96 -43.97
N PRO A 483 17.80 -12.64 -43.03
CA PRO A 483 17.80 -12.21 -41.63
C PRO A 483 18.49 -10.83 -41.49
N PRO A 484 18.13 -10.00 -40.49
CA PRO A 484 18.72 -8.69 -40.33
C PRO A 484 20.21 -8.78 -39.99
N GLY A 485 21.02 -7.97 -40.68
CA GLY A 485 22.43 -7.77 -40.36
C GLY A 485 22.63 -6.98 -39.06
N LEU A 486 22.42 -7.64 -37.91
CA LEU A 486 22.48 -7.04 -36.58
C LEU A 486 23.85 -6.39 -36.31
N ARG A 487 23.85 -5.14 -35.86
CA ARG A 487 25.03 -4.38 -35.39
C ARG A 487 24.79 -3.88 -33.98
N LEU A 488 25.80 -3.96 -33.11
CA LEU A 488 25.74 -3.39 -31.77
C LEU A 488 25.82 -1.86 -31.86
N MET A 489 24.89 -1.17 -31.21
CA MET A 489 24.91 0.27 -30.97
C MET A 489 24.91 0.51 -29.47
N SER A 490 26.05 0.91 -28.93
CA SER A 490 26.20 1.34 -27.53
C SER A 490 26.34 2.85 -27.42
N SER A 491 25.94 3.39 -26.26
CA SER A 491 26.09 4.78 -25.86
C SER A 491 26.03 4.84 -24.32
N PRO A 492 26.51 5.91 -23.66
CA PRO A 492 26.43 6.03 -22.21
C PRO A 492 25.01 5.93 -21.62
N ARG A 493 23.96 6.08 -22.45
CA ARG A 493 22.53 6.05 -22.07
C ARG A 493 21.78 4.80 -22.54
N GLY A 494 22.42 3.83 -23.20
CA GLY A 494 21.73 2.65 -23.71
C GLY A 494 22.54 1.80 -24.69
N CYS A 495 22.13 0.53 -24.84
CA CYS A 495 22.76 -0.49 -25.67
C CYS A 495 21.71 -1.29 -26.46
N ALA A 496 21.81 -1.34 -27.78
CA ALA A 496 20.83 -1.98 -28.65
C ALA A 496 21.50 -2.75 -29.81
N LEU A 497 20.80 -3.75 -30.36
CA LEU A 497 21.10 -4.32 -31.66
C LEU A 497 20.24 -3.64 -32.72
N LEU A 498 20.88 -2.93 -33.65
CA LEU A 498 20.24 -2.36 -34.84
C LEU A 498 20.29 -3.39 -35.98
N GLY A 499 19.13 -3.76 -36.51
CA GLY A 499 18.98 -4.54 -37.73
C GLY A 499 18.25 -3.76 -38.82
N ARG A 500 18.61 -4.00 -40.08
CA ARG A 500 17.74 -3.66 -41.22
C ARG A 500 16.87 -4.87 -41.54
N LEU A 501 15.56 -4.70 -41.50
CA LEU A 501 14.57 -5.71 -41.88
C LEU A 501 14.03 -5.43 -43.28
N SER A 502 13.83 -6.49 -44.05
CA SER A 502 13.07 -6.47 -45.30
C SER A 502 11.82 -7.33 -45.10
N LEU A 503 10.68 -6.67 -44.88
CA LEU A 503 9.39 -7.33 -44.75
C LEU A 503 8.77 -7.50 -46.13
N VAL A 504 8.17 -8.65 -46.39
CA VAL A 504 7.39 -8.93 -47.60
C VAL A 504 5.92 -9.03 -47.23
N ARG A 505 5.03 -8.58 -48.12
CA ARG A 505 3.58 -8.55 -47.86
C ARG A 505 3.03 -9.96 -47.63
N GLY A 506 2.38 -10.16 -46.48
CA GLY A 506 1.91 -11.48 -46.06
C GLY A 506 3.01 -12.43 -45.56
N ALA A 507 4.20 -11.92 -45.23
CA ALA A 507 5.23 -12.63 -44.47
C ALA A 507 5.33 -12.06 -43.04
N CYS A 508 5.74 -12.90 -42.09
CA CYS A 508 5.96 -12.52 -40.70
C CYS A 508 7.43 -12.66 -40.31
N TRP A 509 8.00 -11.61 -39.73
CA TRP A 509 9.25 -11.72 -38.96
C TRP A 509 8.89 -12.00 -37.50
N ARG A 510 9.64 -12.88 -36.83
CA ARG A 510 9.50 -13.20 -35.41
C ARG A 510 10.85 -13.12 -34.69
N ALA A 511 10.82 -12.73 -33.43
CA ALA A 511 11.99 -12.78 -32.55
C ALA A 511 11.60 -13.20 -31.14
N THR A 512 12.50 -13.93 -30.49
CA THR A 512 12.46 -14.16 -29.04
C THR A 512 13.66 -13.46 -28.42
N ARG A 513 13.40 -12.45 -27.59
CA ARG A 513 14.41 -11.81 -26.74
C ARG A 513 14.35 -12.40 -25.35
N GLN A 514 15.50 -12.75 -24.79
CA GLN A 514 15.62 -13.13 -23.39
C GLN A 514 16.57 -12.17 -22.69
N VAL A 515 16.24 -11.73 -21.47
CA VAL A 515 17.07 -10.82 -20.69
C VAL A 515 17.26 -11.39 -19.28
N ARG A 516 18.52 -11.49 -18.84
CA ARG A 516 18.90 -11.84 -17.47
C ARG A 516 19.61 -10.65 -16.83
N ILE A 517 19.04 -10.17 -15.74
CA ILE A 517 19.58 -9.11 -14.88
C ILE A 517 20.26 -9.76 -13.67
N VAL A 518 21.38 -9.18 -13.22
CA VAL A 518 22.22 -9.72 -12.15
C VAL A 518 22.78 -8.55 -11.33
N SER A 519 22.54 -8.58 -10.02
CA SER A 519 23.01 -7.56 -9.08
C SER A 519 24.53 -7.67 -8.82
N GLN A 520 25.15 -6.59 -8.34
CA GLN A 520 26.58 -6.54 -8.01
C GLN A 520 27.10 -7.72 -7.17
N GLN A 521 26.32 -8.14 -6.17
CA GLN A 521 26.69 -9.25 -5.27
C GLN A 521 26.70 -10.60 -6.01
N GLU A 522 25.78 -10.79 -6.96
CA GLU A 522 25.72 -11.98 -7.81
C GLU A 522 26.78 -11.95 -8.92
N GLU A 523 27.07 -10.78 -9.50
CA GLU A 523 28.17 -10.58 -10.46
C GLU A 523 29.50 -11.01 -9.83
N GLN A 524 29.80 -10.48 -8.64
CA GLN A 524 31.01 -10.79 -7.86
C GLN A 524 31.12 -12.27 -7.48
N SER A 525 30.01 -13.02 -7.46
CA SER A 525 30.03 -14.47 -7.18
C SER A 525 30.54 -15.32 -8.35
N GLY A 526 30.77 -14.74 -9.53
CA GLY A 526 31.24 -15.44 -10.74
C GLY A 526 30.21 -16.39 -11.38
N ARG A 527 28.98 -16.49 -10.84
CA ARG A 527 27.92 -17.42 -11.29
C ARG A 527 27.20 -16.99 -12.58
N PHE A 528 27.68 -15.95 -13.25
CA PHE A 528 27.00 -15.36 -14.40
C PHE A 528 27.26 -16.15 -15.70
N VAL A 529 26.35 -17.07 -16.00
CA VAL A 529 26.30 -17.80 -17.28
C VAL A 529 24.90 -17.68 -17.87
N PRO A 530 24.72 -17.20 -19.12
CA PRO A 530 23.44 -17.27 -19.81
C PRO A 530 22.98 -18.73 -19.91
N ARG A 531 21.74 -19.02 -19.50
CA ARG A 531 21.11 -20.34 -19.66
C ARG A 531 20.12 -20.29 -20.81
N ALA A 532 20.06 -21.38 -21.59
CA ALA A 532 19.17 -21.49 -22.73
C ALA A 532 17.67 -21.52 -22.32
N PRO A 533 16.74 -21.09 -23.20
CA PRO A 533 15.33 -20.85 -22.88
C PRO A 533 14.59 -21.96 -22.12
N VAL A 534 14.88 -23.22 -22.43
CA VAL A 534 13.94 -24.36 -22.27
C VAL A 534 13.68 -24.74 -20.80
N ALA A 535 14.48 -24.24 -19.86
CA ALA A 535 14.32 -24.52 -18.42
C ALA A 535 13.50 -23.47 -17.66
N CYS A 536 13.36 -22.23 -18.18
CA CYS A 536 12.68 -21.16 -17.46
C CYS A 536 11.16 -21.38 -17.43
N GLY A 537 10.60 -21.47 -16.22
CA GLY A 537 9.14 -21.65 -15.99
C GLY A 537 8.68 -23.07 -15.65
N GLN A 538 9.57 -24.07 -15.55
CA GLN A 538 9.18 -25.41 -15.11
C GLN A 538 9.06 -25.55 -13.57
N ALA A 539 9.88 -24.81 -12.82
CA ALA A 539 9.81 -24.76 -11.36
C ALA A 539 8.96 -23.57 -10.91
N VAL A 540 7.78 -23.84 -10.36
CA VAL A 540 6.94 -22.84 -9.68
C VAL A 540 7.18 -22.94 -8.18
N ASP A 541 7.50 -21.82 -7.53
CA ASP A 541 7.61 -21.72 -6.08
C ASP A 541 6.34 -22.29 -5.39
N PRO A 542 6.45 -23.29 -4.48
CA PRO A 542 5.30 -23.90 -3.83
C PRO A 542 4.38 -22.90 -3.12
N ALA A 543 4.92 -21.77 -2.65
CA ALA A 543 4.12 -20.70 -2.05
C ALA A 543 3.20 -20.01 -3.08
N LEU A 544 3.61 -19.92 -4.35
CA LEU A 544 2.75 -19.43 -5.44
C LEU A 544 1.77 -20.49 -5.90
N ALA A 545 2.19 -21.76 -6.00
CA ALA A 545 1.30 -22.85 -6.38
C ALA A 545 0.10 -22.97 -5.39
N ALA A 546 0.37 -22.79 -4.09
CA ALA A 546 -0.67 -22.67 -3.08
C ALA A 546 -1.55 -21.41 -3.30
N PHE A 547 -0.97 -20.25 -3.59
CA PHE A 547 -1.74 -19.02 -3.87
C PHE A 547 -2.66 -19.20 -5.08
N ASP A 548 -2.13 -19.69 -6.21
CA ASP A 548 -2.86 -19.97 -7.46
C ASP A 548 -4.09 -20.88 -7.22
N GLU A 549 -4.00 -21.82 -6.27
CA GLU A 549 -5.10 -22.74 -5.91
C GLU A 549 -6.20 -22.08 -5.05
N ALA A 550 -5.82 -21.16 -4.15
CA ALA A 550 -6.78 -20.48 -3.27
C ALA A 550 -7.38 -19.20 -3.88
N ALA A 551 -6.69 -18.55 -4.81
CA ALA A 551 -7.12 -17.28 -5.44
C ALA A 551 -8.36 -17.39 -6.37
N GLY A 552 -9.03 -18.55 -6.39
CA GLY A 552 -10.26 -18.76 -7.16
C GLY A 552 -11.46 -18.01 -6.58
N VAL A 553 -11.87 -16.93 -7.25
CA VAL A 553 -13.01 -16.07 -6.87
C VAL A 553 -14.11 -16.06 -7.94
N ALA A 554 -15.35 -15.82 -7.53
CA ALA A 554 -16.46 -15.51 -8.44
C ALA A 554 -17.57 -14.70 -7.77
N LEU A 555 -18.14 -13.74 -8.50
CA LEU A 555 -19.38 -13.03 -8.17
C LEU A 555 -20.36 -13.28 -9.35
N PRO A 556 -21.27 -14.27 -9.26
CA PRO A 556 -22.23 -14.56 -10.33
C PRO A 556 -23.13 -13.35 -10.64
N GLY A 557 -23.36 -13.09 -11.92
CA GLY A 557 -24.07 -11.90 -12.41
C GLY A 557 -23.23 -10.61 -12.44
N GLU A 558 -21.98 -10.67 -11.96
CA GLU A 558 -21.06 -9.52 -11.85
C GLU A 558 -19.68 -9.89 -12.40
N GLU A 559 -19.62 -10.26 -13.68
CA GLU A 559 -18.42 -10.72 -14.37
C GLU A 559 -17.29 -9.69 -14.33
N ARG A 560 -17.63 -8.40 -14.45
CA ARG A 560 -16.67 -7.29 -14.44
C ARG A 560 -15.99 -7.11 -13.08
N GLN A 561 -16.75 -7.21 -11.99
CA GLN A 561 -16.23 -7.12 -10.62
C GLN A 561 -15.43 -8.40 -10.29
N THR A 562 -15.86 -9.56 -10.80
CA THR A 562 -15.08 -10.80 -10.74
C THR A 562 -13.73 -10.65 -11.47
N ALA A 563 -13.71 -10.03 -12.65
CA ALA A 563 -12.50 -9.79 -13.43
C ALA A 563 -11.54 -8.83 -12.72
N ALA A 564 -12.05 -7.71 -12.19
CA ALA A 564 -11.26 -6.77 -11.40
C ALA A 564 -10.65 -7.42 -10.16
N LEU A 565 -11.42 -8.24 -9.42
CA LEU A 565 -10.91 -8.98 -8.26
C LEU A 565 -9.84 -10.02 -8.68
N ALA A 566 -10.05 -10.73 -9.80
CA ALA A 566 -9.09 -11.68 -10.34
C ALA A 566 -7.78 -11.01 -10.81
N PHE A 567 -7.86 -9.79 -11.37
CA PHE A 567 -6.71 -8.95 -11.71
C PHE A 567 -5.97 -8.48 -10.45
N ASN A 568 -6.70 -7.99 -9.44
CA ASN A 568 -6.11 -7.54 -8.19
C ASN A 568 -5.32 -8.67 -7.49
N LEU A 569 -5.87 -9.89 -7.48
CA LEU A 569 -5.18 -11.09 -7.00
C LEU A 569 -4.00 -11.50 -7.89
N ALA A 570 -4.11 -11.38 -9.23
CA ALA A 570 -3.02 -11.66 -10.16
C ALA A 570 -1.81 -10.74 -9.93
N GLN A 571 -2.07 -9.45 -9.67
CA GLN A 571 -1.02 -8.48 -9.39
C GLN A 571 -0.35 -8.76 -8.05
N LEU A 572 -1.11 -9.02 -6.98
CA LEU A 572 -0.53 -9.46 -5.69
C LEU A 572 0.33 -10.72 -5.84
N ARG A 573 -0.11 -11.69 -6.66
CA ARG A 573 0.62 -12.92 -6.97
C ARG A 573 1.93 -12.67 -7.73
N ALA A 574 1.97 -11.64 -8.60
CA ALA A 574 3.19 -11.20 -9.27
C ALA A 574 4.18 -10.48 -8.32
N GLN A 575 3.67 -9.72 -7.35
CA GLN A 575 4.49 -8.97 -6.39
C GLN A 575 4.92 -9.81 -5.15
N ALA A 576 4.39 -11.01 -5.00
CA ALA A 576 4.65 -11.91 -3.86
C ALA A 576 6.15 -12.22 -3.67
N PRO A 577 6.70 -12.14 -2.44
CA PRO A 577 8.14 -12.31 -2.21
C PRO A 577 8.58 -13.76 -2.37
N ARG A 578 9.68 -14.00 -3.11
CA ARG A 578 10.28 -15.34 -3.33
C ARG A 578 11.19 -15.80 -2.17
N THR A 579 11.73 -14.85 -1.41
CA THR A 579 12.57 -15.05 -0.22
C THR A 579 11.94 -14.36 1.00
N ASP A 580 12.57 -14.44 2.18
CA ASP A 580 12.13 -13.74 3.40
C ASP A 580 12.26 -12.22 3.23
N ALA A 581 11.21 -11.60 2.66
CA ALA A 581 11.15 -10.20 2.28
C ALA A 581 9.70 -9.68 2.32
N SER A 582 9.50 -8.38 2.56
CA SER A 582 8.17 -7.76 2.54
C SER A 582 7.81 -7.08 1.20
N VAL A 583 6.59 -6.54 1.07
CA VAL A 583 6.03 -6.01 -0.18
C VAL A 583 5.95 -4.47 -0.12
N PRO A 584 6.56 -3.73 -1.05
CA PRO A 584 6.44 -2.27 -1.12
C PRO A 584 5.01 -1.79 -1.41
N ALA A 585 4.65 -0.58 -0.99
CA ALA A 585 3.29 -0.04 -1.18
C ALA A 585 2.85 0.04 -2.67
N LYS A 586 3.81 0.26 -3.59
CA LYS A 586 3.61 0.22 -5.06
C LYS A 586 4.17 -1.05 -5.75
N GLY A 587 4.60 -2.05 -4.96
CA GLY A 587 5.34 -3.21 -5.45
C GLY A 587 6.59 -2.82 -6.24
N LEU A 588 6.90 -3.60 -7.28
CA LEU A 588 7.92 -3.33 -8.29
C LEU A 588 7.28 -2.80 -9.60
N THR A 589 6.19 -2.03 -9.49
CA THR A 589 5.37 -1.58 -10.65
C THR A 589 5.60 -0.12 -11.04
N GLY A 590 6.24 0.69 -10.20
CA GLY A 590 6.48 2.11 -10.43
C GLY A 590 7.34 2.73 -9.32
N ALA A 591 7.80 3.97 -9.53
CA ALA A 591 8.69 4.66 -8.60
C ALA A 591 7.96 5.32 -7.40
N GLY A 592 6.63 5.25 -7.36
CA GLY A 592 5.81 5.80 -6.28
C GLY A 592 6.21 5.23 -4.91
N TYR A 593 6.31 6.12 -3.93
CA TYR A 593 6.86 5.82 -2.60
C TYR A 593 8.24 5.12 -2.60
N ALA A 594 9.07 5.35 -3.63
CA ALA A 594 10.47 4.91 -3.69
C ALA A 594 10.73 3.38 -3.55
N GLY A 595 9.68 2.55 -3.61
CA GLY A 595 9.77 1.12 -3.29
C GLY A 595 9.86 0.81 -1.79
N HIS A 596 9.43 1.74 -0.91
CA HIS A 596 9.36 1.52 0.53
C HIS A 596 8.28 0.53 0.94
N VAL A 597 8.58 -0.25 1.99
CA VAL A 597 7.61 -1.02 2.77
C VAL A 597 7.05 -0.13 3.89
N PHE A 598 5.73 -0.17 4.05
CA PHE A 598 4.94 0.53 5.08
C PHE A 598 4.05 -0.48 5.83
N TRP A 599 3.31 -0.03 6.85
CA TRP A 599 2.24 -0.79 7.51
C TRP A 599 1.16 -1.36 6.56
N ASP A 600 1.01 -0.80 5.35
CA ASP A 600 0.31 -1.39 4.20
C ASP A 600 0.58 -2.90 4.05
N ALA A 601 1.84 -3.29 4.20
CA ALA A 601 2.28 -4.66 4.07
C ALA A 601 1.71 -5.55 5.17
N ASP A 602 1.79 -5.12 6.42
CA ASP A 602 1.43 -5.92 7.61
C ASP A 602 -0.09 -5.93 7.85
N VAL A 603 -0.78 -4.81 7.59
CA VAL A 603 -2.20 -4.61 7.94
C VAL A 603 -3.16 -4.88 6.78
N TYR A 604 -2.73 -4.74 5.51
CA TYR A 604 -3.60 -4.95 4.34
C TYR A 604 -3.19 -6.15 3.48
N ILE A 605 -1.90 -6.29 3.17
CA ILE A 605 -1.41 -7.30 2.22
C ILE A 605 -1.21 -8.67 2.90
N LEU A 606 -0.56 -8.70 4.07
CA LEU A 606 -0.24 -9.93 4.80
C LEU A 606 -1.49 -10.76 5.18
N PRO A 607 -2.64 -10.19 5.59
CA PRO A 607 -3.87 -10.98 5.83
C PRO A 607 -4.34 -11.76 4.59
N VAL A 608 -4.22 -11.19 3.39
CA VAL A 608 -4.62 -11.86 2.14
C VAL A 608 -3.65 -12.97 1.79
N TYR A 609 -2.35 -12.78 2.02
CA TYR A 609 -1.40 -13.89 1.89
C TYR A 609 -1.59 -14.95 2.97
N ALA A 610 -1.89 -14.60 4.22
CA ALA A 610 -2.20 -15.58 5.27
C ALA A 610 -3.40 -16.46 4.88
N ALA A 611 -4.42 -15.86 4.25
CA ALA A 611 -5.57 -16.59 3.72
C ALA A 611 -5.27 -17.43 2.47
N LEU A 612 -4.46 -16.95 1.52
CA LEU A 612 -4.29 -17.64 0.23
C LEU A 612 -3.06 -18.58 0.19
N SER A 613 -1.94 -18.15 0.79
CA SER A 613 -0.71 -18.93 0.93
C SER A 613 0.10 -18.47 2.16
N PRO A 614 -0.09 -19.11 3.34
CA PRO A 614 0.55 -18.69 4.58
C PRO A 614 2.08 -18.57 4.52
N MET A 615 2.74 -19.33 3.63
CA MET A 615 4.20 -19.25 3.42
C MET A 615 4.65 -17.87 2.89
N LEU A 616 3.82 -17.17 2.11
CA LEU A 616 4.11 -15.80 1.65
C LEU A 616 4.01 -14.80 2.81
N ALA A 617 2.99 -14.93 3.66
CA ALA A 617 2.87 -14.12 4.88
C ALA A 617 4.01 -14.40 5.87
N ARG A 618 4.44 -15.66 6.00
CA ARG A 618 5.60 -16.07 6.81
C ARG A 618 6.89 -15.40 6.36
N ARG A 619 7.15 -15.32 5.05
CA ARG A 619 8.30 -14.60 4.47
C ARG A 619 8.29 -13.11 4.82
N MET A 620 7.12 -12.47 4.77
CA MET A 620 6.96 -11.06 5.15
C MET A 620 7.21 -10.82 6.65
N LEU A 621 6.70 -11.71 7.51
CA LEU A 621 6.92 -11.59 8.96
C LEU A 621 8.36 -11.89 9.35
N ARG A 622 9.01 -12.89 8.73
CA ARG A 622 10.46 -13.13 8.88
C ARG A 622 11.30 -11.91 8.51
N TRP A 623 10.92 -11.18 7.47
CA TRP A 623 11.59 -9.92 7.13
C TRP A 623 11.44 -8.87 8.24
N ARG A 624 10.25 -8.73 8.88
CA ARG A 624 10.09 -7.86 10.06
C ARG A 624 10.97 -8.33 11.22
N ILE A 625 11.02 -9.63 11.50
CA ILE A 625 11.86 -10.22 12.57
C ILE A 625 13.36 -9.95 12.31
N ALA A 626 13.84 -10.16 11.08
CA ALA A 626 15.22 -9.87 10.69
C ALA A 626 15.59 -8.38 10.83
N GLN A 627 14.60 -7.48 10.78
CA GLN A 627 14.77 -6.04 10.96
C GLN A 627 14.70 -5.55 12.41
N LEU A 628 14.52 -6.46 13.38
CA LEU A 628 14.49 -6.11 14.81
C LEU A 628 15.75 -5.35 15.29
N PRO A 629 17.00 -5.69 14.87
CA PRO A 629 18.18 -4.93 15.29
C PRO A 629 18.16 -3.47 14.82
N ALA A 630 17.62 -3.20 13.63
CA ALA A 630 17.46 -1.84 13.10
C ALA A 630 16.37 -1.07 13.86
N ALA A 631 15.25 -1.73 14.20
CA ALA A 631 14.20 -1.15 15.03
C ALA A 631 14.66 -0.85 16.47
N ILE A 632 15.54 -1.68 17.06
CA ILE A 632 16.19 -1.41 18.35
C ILE A 632 17.17 -0.23 18.24
N ALA A 633 17.95 -0.16 17.15
CA ALA A 633 18.83 0.98 16.91
C ALA A 633 18.03 2.29 16.77
N ARG A 634 16.89 2.27 16.07
CA ARG A 634 15.97 3.42 15.91
C ARG A 634 15.30 3.84 17.22
N ALA A 635 14.97 2.90 18.10
CA ALA A 635 14.48 3.25 19.45
C ALA A 635 15.57 3.97 20.27
N ARG A 636 16.80 3.44 20.27
CA ARG A 636 17.96 4.06 20.95
C ARG A 636 18.32 5.45 20.39
N GLU A 637 18.15 5.66 19.08
CA GLU A 637 18.31 6.96 18.41
C GLU A 637 17.29 8.03 18.86
N LEU A 638 16.25 7.62 19.60
CA LEU A 638 15.19 8.47 20.12
C LEU A 638 15.11 8.46 21.65
N ASP A 639 16.11 7.89 22.33
CA ASP A 639 16.14 7.63 23.78
C ASP A 639 14.95 6.79 24.29
N LEU A 640 14.46 5.88 23.45
CA LEU A 640 13.35 4.96 23.75
C LEU A 640 13.86 3.53 24.04
N PRO A 641 13.29 2.82 25.02
CA PRO A 641 13.57 1.41 25.26
C PRO A 641 12.89 0.52 24.22
N GLY A 642 13.45 -0.68 24.02
CA GLY A 642 12.86 -1.69 23.13
C GLY A 642 13.16 -1.45 21.66
N ALA A 643 12.13 -1.50 20.82
CA ALA A 643 12.22 -1.38 19.37
C ALA A 643 11.11 -0.48 18.79
N LEU A 644 11.46 0.39 17.84
CA LEU A 644 10.54 1.18 17.03
C LEU A 644 10.79 0.90 15.56
N TYR A 645 9.83 0.26 14.89
CA TYR A 645 9.95 0.02 13.45
C TYR A 645 9.71 1.32 12.66
N PRO A 646 10.46 1.53 11.56
CA PRO A 646 10.30 2.72 10.73
C PRO A 646 8.94 2.74 10.02
N TRP A 647 8.42 3.96 9.80
CA TRP A 647 7.23 4.23 9.00
C TRP A 647 7.38 3.76 7.56
N ARG A 648 8.54 4.05 6.96
CA ARG A 648 8.87 3.70 5.57
C ARG A 648 10.35 3.31 5.44
N THR A 649 10.65 2.18 4.79
CA THR A 649 12.03 1.67 4.69
C THR A 649 12.25 0.71 3.51
N ILE A 650 13.53 0.50 3.15
CA ILE A 650 13.98 -0.66 2.36
C ILE A 650 14.92 -1.54 3.21
N SER A 651 15.92 -0.94 3.86
CA SER A 651 16.99 -1.65 4.58
C SER A 651 16.71 -1.97 6.04
N GLY A 652 15.72 -1.32 6.66
CA GLY A 652 15.48 -1.30 8.11
C GLY A 652 15.59 0.09 8.74
N ALA A 653 16.26 1.05 8.06
CA ALA A 653 16.38 2.43 8.54
C ALA A 653 15.13 3.28 8.22
N GLU A 654 14.83 4.27 9.06
CA GLU A 654 13.78 5.26 8.77
C GLU A 654 14.18 6.16 7.59
N CYS A 655 13.33 6.23 6.57
CA CYS A 655 13.58 6.97 5.33
C CYS A 655 12.72 8.24 5.19
N SER A 656 11.91 8.60 6.18
CA SER A 656 11.00 9.75 6.18
C SER A 656 11.57 10.99 6.88
N ALA A 657 11.92 12.01 6.09
CA ALA A 657 12.13 13.37 6.60
C ALA A 657 10.87 14.01 7.21
N TYR A 658 9.68 13.46 6.95
CA TYR A 658 8.42 13.97 7.46
C TYR A 658 8.09 13.32 8.82
N PHE A 659 8.66 13.87 9.90
CA PHE A 659 8.53 13.34 11.27
C PHE A 659 7.09 13.11 11.78
N PRO A 660 6.05 13.89 11.41
CA PRO A 660 4.69 13.67 11.90
C PRO A 660 4.07 12.36 11.38
N ALA A 661 4.66 11.77 10.34
CA ALA A 661 4.44 10.36 9.99
C ALA A 661 5.61 9.49 10.51
N GLY A 662 6.84 9.83 10.11
CA GLY A 662 8.04 9.00 10.29
C GLY A 662 8.34 8.56 11.72
N THR A 663 8.16 9.45 12.70
CA THR A 663 8.44 9.16 14.12
C THR A 663 7.15 9.04 14.93
N ALA A 664 6.10 9.78 14.58
CA ALA A 664 4.88 9.84 15.38
C ALA A 664 3.83 8.75 15.07
N GLN A 665 3.89 8.04 13.94
CA GLN A 665 3.01 6.89 13.64
C GLN A 665 3.53 5.58 14.29
N VAL A 666 3.73 5.63 15.60
CA VAL A 666 4.15 4.50 16.46
C VAL A 666 3.22 3.28 16.40
N HIS A 667 1.99 3.47 15.91
CA HIS A 667 0.99 2.40 15.74
C HIS A 667 1.47 1.25 14.84
N LEU A 668 2.47 1.49 13.98
CA LEU A 668 3.09 0.48 13.12
C LEU A 668 3.66 -0.71 13.91
N ASN A 669 4.18 -0.50 15.12
CA ASN A 669 4.60 -1.59 16.03
C ASN A 669 3.42 -2.54 16.34
N ALA A 670 2.24 -1.98 16.66
CA ALA A 670 1.05 -2.77 16.94
C ALA A 670 0.44 -3.39 15.67
N GLY A 671 0.62 -2.78 14.51
CA GLY A 671 0.28 -3.37 13.21
C GLY A 671 1.10 -4.64 12.90
N ILE A 672 2.40 -4.63 13.20
CA ILE A 672 3.27 -5.81 13.09
C ILE A 672 2.87 -6.88 14.12
N ALA A 673 2.54 -6.49 15.36
CA ALA A 673 2.05 -7.42 16.37
C ALA A 673 0.73 -8.09 15.97
N TYR A 674 -0.23 -7.32 15.42
CA TYR A 674 -1.47 -7.84 14.84
C TYR A 674 -1.21 -8.79 13.66
N ALA A 675 -0.24 -8.49 12.79
CA ALA A 675 0.13 -9.37 11.69
C ALA A 675 0.71 -10.71 12.18
N CYS A 676 1.47 -10.69 13.28
CA CYS A 676 1.96 -11.90 13.96
C CYS A 676 0.81 -12.70 14.59
N GLU A 677 -0.08 -12.04 15.35
CA GLU A 677 -1.27 -12.63 15.96
C GLU A 677 -2.14 -13.32 14.90
N LEU A 678 -2.49 -12.59 13.85
CA LEU A 678 -3.30 -13.06 12.73
C LEU A 678 -2.68 -14.28 12.06
N LEU A 679 -1.39 -14.20 11.71
CA LEU A 679 -0.72 -15.30 11.02
C LEU A 679 -0.66 -16.55 11.91
N TRP A 680 -0.30 -16.41 13.19
CA TRP A 680 -0.28 -17.52 14.16
C TRP A 680 -1.66 -18.14 14.36
N ARG A 681 -2.73 -17.35 14.55
CA ARG A 681 -4.09 -17.87 14.68
C ARG A 681 -4.53 -18.66 13.44
N MET A 682 -4.19 -18.14 12.24
CA MET A 682 -4.49 -18.74 10.95
C MET A 682 -3.65 -19.99 10.62
N THR A 683 -2.45 -20.18 11.18
CA THR A 683 -1.57 -21.32 10.87
C THR A 683 -1.45 -22.36 11.98
N GLY A 684 -1.29 -21.93 13.24
CA GLY A 684 -0.70 -22.74 14.31
C GLY A 684 0.82 -22.92 14.16
N ASP A 685 1.51 -21.98 13.51
CA ASP A 685 2.97 -21.99 13.32
C ASP A 685 3.68 -21.47 14.58
N ASP A 686 3.83 -22.36 15.56
CA ASP A 686 4.50 -22.05 16.83
C ASP A 686 6.01 -21.84 16.66
N GLU A 687 6.64 -22.41 15.62
CA GLU A 687 8.03 -22.08 15.27
C GLU A 687 8.16 -20.60 14.91
N LEU A 688 7.25 -20.05 14.10
CA LEU A 688 7.20 -18.63 13.78
C LEU A 688 6.88 -17.76 15.00
N LEU A 689 6.05 -18.24 15.93
CA LEU A 689 5.77 -17.52 17.17
C LEU A 689 7.03 -17.44 18.06
N VAL A 690 7.80 -18.52 18.14
CA VAL A 690 9.13 -18.57 18.79
C VAL A 690 10.12 -17.62 18.11
N GLU A 691 10.17 -17.59 16.76
CA GLU A 691 10.97 -16.61 16.01
C GLU A 691 10.53 -15.16 16.29
N ALA A 692 9.23 -14.92 16.47
CA ALA A 692 8.65 -13.58 16.64
C ALA A 692 8.67 -13.06 18.09
N LEU A 693 8.77 -13.93 19.11
CA LEU A 693 8.66 -13.52 20.51
C LEU A 693 9.63 -12.39 20.92
N PRO A 694 10.92 -12.37 20.52
CA PRO A 694 11.81 -11.23 20.77
C PRO A 694 11.29 -9.91 20.19
N MET A 695 10.74 -9.94 18.97
CA MET A 695 10.16 -8.77 18.32
C MET A 695 8.93 -8.27 19.08
N LEU A 696 8.04 -9.17 19.53
CA LEU A 696 6.85 -8.83 20.30
C LEU A 696 7.21 -8.19 21.66
N ILE A 697 8.23 -8.71 22.36
CA ILE A 697 8.71 -8.18 23.64
C ILE A 697 9.34 -6.79 23.47
N GLN A 698 10.27 -6.64 22.52
CA GLN A 698 10.98 -5.37 22.35
C GLN A 698 10.07 -4.26 21.82
N THR A 699 9.11 -4.58 20.95
CA THR A 699 8.11 -3.58 20.52
C THR A 699 7.10 -3.22 21.62
N ALA A 700 6.82 -4.12 22.57
CA ALA A 700 5.89 -3.85 23.69
C ALA A 700 6.45 -2.84 24.71
N ARG A 701 7.78 -2.76 24.84
CA ARG A 701 8.47 -1.78 25.70
C ARG A 701 8.25 -0.32 25.30
N LEU A 702 7.83 -0.05 24.06
CA LEU A 702 7.51 1.29 23.59
C LEU A 702 6.35 1.92 24.36
N TRP A 703 5.27 1.17 24.60
CA TRP A 703 4.03 1.70 25.18
C TRP A 703 4.20 2.34 26.56
N PRO A 704 4.85 1.71 27.57
CA PRO A 704 5.13 2.36 28.86
C PRO A 704 6.16 3.49 28.81
N ALA A 705 6.90 3.66 27.70
CA ALA A 705 7.88 4.73 27.55
C ALA A 705 7.26 6.02 26.99
N ILE A 706 6.30 5.90 26.06
CA ILE A 706 5.61 7.05 25.45
C ILE A 706 4.30 7.43 26.16
N GLY A 707 3.71 6.52 26.95
CA GLY A 707 2.44 6.72 27.64
C GLY A 707 2.57 6.70 29.17
N HIS A 708 1.53 7.18 29.87
CA HIS A 708 1.53 7.29 31.32
C HIS A 708 0.14 7.03 31.94
N PHE A 709 0.10 6.66 33.22
CA PHE A 709 -1.17 6.56 33.94
C PHE A 709 -1.66 7.94 34.41
N ALA A 710 -2.86 8.31 34.00
CA ALA A 710 -3.55 9.51 34.43
C ALA A 710 -4.16 9.34 35.84
N ARG A 711 -4.64 10.45 36.44
CA ARG A 711 -5.19 10.48 37.81
C ARG A 711 -6.46 9.65 38.00
N ASP A 712 -7.19 9.38 36.92
CA ASP A 712 -8.37 8.51 36.90
C ASP A 712 -8.02 7.02 36.71
N GLY A 713 -6.73 6.70 36.61
CA GLY A 713 -6.24 5.32 36.46
C GLY A 713 -6.21 4.79 35.03
N ALA A 714 -6.73 5.55 34.06
CA ALA A 714 -6.55 5.26 32.63
C ALA A 714 -5.09 5.44 32.21
N PHE A 715 -4.71 4.81 31.10
CA PHE A 715 -3.37 4.92 30.50
C PHE A 715 -3.43 5.73 29.20
N ASP A 716 -2.71 6.84 29.17
CA ASP A 716 -2.79 7.86 28.14
C ASP A 716 -1.53 7.84 27.27
N ILE A 717 -1.71 7.91 25.96
CA ILE A 717 -0.65 7.93 24.94
C ILE A 717 -0.71 9.29 24.22
N PRO A 718 0.05 10.30 24.66
CA PRO A 718 0.07 11.64 24.06
C PRO A 718 0.88 11.73 22.76
N CYS A 719 0.70 12.83 22.02
CA CYS A 719 1.56 13.27 20.90
C CYS A 719 1.77 12.27 19.73
N VAL A 720 0.86 11.33 19.51
CA VAL A 720 0.96 10.33 18.43
C VAL A 720 0.23 10.77 17.16
N THR A 721 0.56 10.17 16.02
CA THR A 721 -0.25 10.28 14.79
C THR A 721 -0.92 8.94 14.54
N GLY A 722 -2.22 8.95 14.24
CA GLY A 722 -2.96 7.75 13.82
C GLY A 722 -2.90 7.53 12.30
N PRO A 723 -3.58 6.50 11.78
CA PRO A 723 -3.85 6.34 10.34
C PRO A 723 -4.37 7.58 9.63
N ASP A 724 -5.11 8.45 10.33
CA ASP A 724 -5.54 9.74 9.79
C ASP A 724 -4.42 10.79 9.82
N GLU A 725 -3.59 10.81 8.78
CA GLU A 725 -2.55 11.84 8.58
C GLU A 725 -3.10 13.27 8.39
N TYR A 726 -4.43 13.46 8.38
CA TYR A 726 -5.05 14.80 8.46
C TYR A 726 -5.30 15.26 9.91
N SER A 727 -4.86 14.48 10.90
CA SER A 727 -4.49 14.98 12.22
C SER A 727 -3.29 14.25 12.82
N ALA A 728 -2.17 14.97 12.94
CA ALA A 728 -0.92 14.47 13.50
C ALA A 728 -0.63 15.07 14.89
N LEU A 729 0.17 14.37 15.69
CA LEU A 729 0.59 14.78 17.04
C LEU A 729 -0.60 15.04 17.98
N VAL A 730 -1.52 14.09 18.03
CA VAL A 730 -2.75 14.11 18.82
C VAL A 730 -2.64 13.18 20.04
N ASP A 731 -3.34 13.52 21.11
CA ASP A 731 -3.38 12.68 22.30
C ASP A 731 -4.46 11.60 22.19
N ASN A 732 -4.13 10.38 22.61
CA ASN A 732 -5.07 9.26 22.73
C ASN A 732 -5.83 8.94 21.44
N ASN A 733 -5.12 8.84 20.31
CA ASN A 733 -5.68 8.31 19.07
C ASN A 733 -6.24 6.89 19.32
N THR A 734 -7.52 6.69 19.05
CA THR A 734 -8.24 5.47 19.43
C THR A 734 -7.73 4.24 18.66
N TYR A 735 -7.29 4.38 17.40
CA TYR A 735 -6.61 3.29 16.69
C TYR A 735 -5.33 2.87 17.43
N THR A 736 -4.43 3.82 17.72
CA THR A 736 -3.18 3.57 18.44
C THR A 736 -3.44 2.92 19.80
N ASN A 737 -4.37 3.45 20.58
CA ASN A 737 -4.67 2.96 21.93
C ASN A 737 -5.29 1.55 21.92
N VAL A 738 -6.23 1.26 21.01
CA VAL A 738 -6.85 -0.07 20.86
C VAL A 738 -5.84 -1.11 20.37
N MET A 739 -4.95 -0.73 19.45
CA MET A 739 -3.94 -1.63 18.88
C MET A 739 -2.77 -1.87 19.84
N ALA A 740 -2.31 -0.87 20.60
CA ALA A 740 -1.37 -1.05 21.70
C ALA A 740 -1.94 -2.01 22.78
N GLY A 741 -3.22 -1.83 23.13
CA GLY A 741 -3.94 -2.77 23.99
C GLY A 741 -4.11 -4.17 23.39
N ALA A 742 -4.16 -4.31 22.06
CA ALA A 742 -4.15 -5.60 21.37
C ALA A 742 -2.83 -6.32 21.58
N HIS A 743 -1.74 -5.66 21.17
CA HIS A 743 -0.36 -6.16 21.21
C HIS A 743 0.04 -6.64 22.61
N LEU A 744 -0.26 -5.85 23.65
CA LEU A 744 0.06 -6.23 25.02
C LEU A 744 -0.77 -7.41 25.55
N ARG A 745 -2.00 -7.63 25.05
CA ARG A 745 -2.77 -8.85 25.37
C ARG A 745 -2.23 -10.06 24.61
N PHE A 746 -1.94 -9.90 23.32
CA PHE A 746 -1.38 -10.96 22.48
C PHE A 746 0.01 -11.41 22.96
N LEU A 747 0.88 -10.50 23.43
CA LEU A 747 2.17 -10.87 24.01
C LEU A 747 2.00 -11.79 25.23
N GLU A 748 1.07 -11.50 26.14
CA GLU A 748 0.80 -12.37 27.29
C GLU A 748 0.13 -13.70 26.89
N GLU A 749 -0.72 -13.70 25.86
CA GLU A 749 -1.29 -14.94 25.28
C GLU A 749 -0.20 -15.83 24.64
N ALA A 750 0.70 -15.23 23.85
CA ALA A 750 1.83 -15.91 23.23
C ALA A 750 2.85 -16.43 24.25
N LEU A 751 3.13 -15.65 25.31
CA LEU A 751 3.96 -16.11 26.43
C LEU A 751 3.30 -17.30 27.15
N ALA A 752 2.02 -17.22 27.50
CA ALA A 752 1.32 -18.31 28.17
C ALA A 752 1.23 -19.58 27.31
N HIS A 753 1.05 -19.45 25.99
CA HIS A 753 1.09 -20.57 25.04
C HIS A 753 2.47 -21.22 24.99
N LEU A 754 3.54 -20.43 24.82
CA LEU A 754 4.91 -20.95 24.76
C LEU A 754 5.44 -21.42 26.12
N GLU A 755 4.90 -20.93 27.24
CA GLU A 755 5.13 -21.46 28.59
C GLU A 755 4.53 -22.87 28.77
N ALA A 756 3.47 -23.22 28.02
CA ALA A 756 2.85 -24.55 28.03
C ALA A 756 3.51 -25.51 27.01
N GLU A 757 3.58 -25.11 25.74
CA GLU A 757 4.00 -26.00 24.64
C GLU A 757 5.53 -26.07 24.45
N ALA A 758 6.27 -25.02 24.84
CA ALA A 758 7.72 -24.90 24.61
C ALA A 758 8.50 -24.31 25.81
N PRO A 759 8.28 -24.80 27.06
CA PRO A 759 8.70 -24.12 28.28
C PRO A 759 10.19 -23.77 28.37
N GLU A 760 11.09 -24.68 27.95
CA GLU A 760 12.55 -24.42 27.98
C GLU A 760 12.95 -23.31 27.00
N THR A 761 12.34 -23.30 25.81
CA THR A 761 12.56 -22.28 24.77
C THR A 761 12.00 -20.93 25.22
N CYS A 762 10.80 -20.90 25.80
CA CYS A 762 10.21 -19.69 26.35
C CYS A 762 11.06 -19.12 27.50
N ALA A 763 11.42 -19.95 28.49
CA ALA A 763 12.26 -19.56 29.63
C ALA A 763 13.70 -19.16 29.25
N ARG A 764 14.19 -19.60 28.08
CA ARG A 764 15.41 -19.09 27.47
C ARG A 764 15.20 -17.71 26.83
N LEU A 765 14.20 -17.56 25.96
CA LEU A 765 13.93 -16.29 25.27
C LEU A 765 13.54 -15.15 26.23
N VAL A 766 12.72 -15.43 27.25
CA VAL A 766 12.37 -14.48 28.31
C VAL A 766 13.62 -13.97 29.04
N ARG A 767 14.62 -14.85 29.25
CA ARG A 767 15.90 -14.50 29.87
C ARG A 767 16.81 -13.71 28.93
N GLU A 768 16.89 -14.11 27.66
CA GLU A 768 17.69 -13.42 26.62
C GLU A 768 17.14 -12.02 26.28
N GLN A 769 15.84 -11.79 26.44
CA GLN A 769 15.21 -10.47 26.29
C GLN A 769 15.13 -9.69 27.61
N GLU A 770 15.62 -10.26 28.72
CA GLU A 770 15.58 -9.70 30.07
C GLU A 770 14.15 -9.29 30.51
N LEU A 771 13.12 -10.01 30.05
CA LEU A 771 11.72 -9.69 30.34
C LEU A 771 11.38 -10.01 31.80
N THR A 772 11.15 -8.96 32.58
CA THR A 772 10.83 -9.07 34.01
C THR A 772 9.35 -9.36 34.27
N GLY A 773 9.08 -9.98 35.42
CA GLY A 773 7.71 -10.12 35.94
C GLY A 773 7.05 -8.78 36.29
N GLU A 774 7.82 -7.68 36.39
CA GLU A 774 7.30 -6.32 36.61
C GLU A 774 6.85 -5.67 35.30
N GLU A 775 7.61 -5.81 34.22
CA GLU A 775 7.18 -5.45 32.87
C GLU A 775 5.89 -6.18 32.48
N ARG A 776 5.81 -7.50 32.68
CA ARG A 776 4.57 -8.27 32.40
C ARG A 776 3.36 -7.74 33.19
N ARG A 777 3.54 -7.42 34.48
CA ARG A 777 2.48 -6.78 35.30
C ARG A 777 2.11 -5.38 34.79
N LEU A 778 3.09 -4.60 34.34
CA LEU A 778 2.88 -3.27 33.77
C LEU A 778 2.14 -3.35 32.42
N PHE A 779 2.57 -4.22 31.51
CA PHE A 779 1.93 -4.52 30.23
C PHE A 779 0.47 -4.96 30.44
N ALA A 780 0.23 -5.95 31.30
CA ALA A 780 -1.11 -6.44 31.61
C ALA A 780 -2.00 -5.36 32.28
N ARG A 781 -1.41 -4.41 33.01
CA ARG A 781 -2.13 -3.24 33.54
C ARG A 781 -2.49 -2.25 32.42
N ILE A 782 -1.52 -1.83 31.61
CA ILE A 782 -1.71 -0.91 30.48
C ILE A 782 -2.81 -1.44 29.55
N ALA A 783 -2.71 -2.72 29.16
CA ALA A 783 -3.64 -3.39 28.25
C ALA A 783 -5.12 -3.42 28.70
N ARG A 784 -5.39 -3.16 29.99
CA ARG A 784 -6.74 -3.06 30.58
C ARG A 784 -7.22 -1.63 30.78
N HIS A 785 -6.33 -0.63 30.70
CA HIS A 785 -6.59 0.76 31.10
C HIS A 785 -6.34 1.80 29.99
N VAL A 786 -5.84 1.40 28.81
CA VAL A 786 -5.67 2.30 27.64
C VAL A 786 -6.92 3.18 27.42
N ARG A 787 -6.75 4.51 27.43
CA ARG A 787 -7.90 5.43 27.32
C ARG A 787 -8.53 5.33 25.94
N LEU A 788 -9.85 5.14 25.92
CA LEU A 788 -10.68 5.26 24.72
C LEU A 788 -11.51 6.55 24.86
N PRO A 789 -11.10 7.68 24.25
CA PRO A 789 -11.86 8.92 24.33
C PRO A 789 -13.24 8.76 23.68
N ARG A 790 -14.23 9.51 24.15
CA ARG A 790 -15.63 9.49 23.65
C ARG A 790 -16.12 10.92 23.45
N LEU A 791 -17.08 11.10 22.55
CA LEU A 791 -17.72 12.40 22.32
C LEU A 791 -18.76 12.65 23.44
N ALA A 792 -18.79 13.86 24.02
CA ALA A 792 -19.57 14.11 25.25
C ALA A 792 -21.07 13.85 25.10
N ASP A 793 -21.67 14.26 23.97
CA ASP A 793 -23.11 14.21 23.72
C ASP A 793 -23.56 13.00 22.88
N ALA A 794 -22.68 12.03 22.63
CA ALA A 794 -22.98 10.89 21.76
C ALA A 794 -22.28 9.61 22.22
N ASP A 795 -22.98 8.47 22.15
CA ASP A 795 -22.41 7.15 22.45
C ASP A 795 -21.52 6.64 21.28
N ILE A 796 -20.47 7.42 21.00
CA ILE A 796 -19.56 7.30 19.86
C ILE A 796 -18.14 7.52 20.38
N PRO A 797 -17.20 6.58 20.15
CA PRO A 797 -15.78 6.81 20.43
C PRO A 797 -15.26 8.01 19.63
N ALA A 798 -14.42 8.85 20.25
CA ALA A 798 -13.70 9.88 19.53
C ALA A 798 -12.55 9.24 18.73
N GLN A 799 -12.14 9.84 17.61
CA GLN A 799 -10.93 9.41 16.90
C GLN A 799 -9.66 9.67 17.72
N ASP A 800 -9.64 10.76 18.49
CA ASP A 800 -8.59 11.19 19.39
C ASP A 800 -9.16 12.15 20.44
N GLY A 801 -8.38 12.44 21.49
CA GLY A 801 -8.80 13.29 22.61
C GLY A 801 -9.13 14.74 22.22
N CYS A 802 -8.62 15.23 21.09
CA CYS A 802 -8.85 16.61 20.62
C CYS A 802 -10.00 16.72 19.58
N PHE A 803 -10.51 15.61 19.04
CA PHE A 803 -11.43 15.61 17.90
C PHE A 803 -12.71 16.44 18.13
N ALA A 804 -13.26 16.40 19.35
CA ALA A 804 -14.47 17.14 19.71
C ALA A 804 -14.32 18.67 19.59
N HIS A 805 -13.10 19.19 19.79
CA HIS A 805 -12.82 20.63 19.77
C HIS A 805 -12.56 21.20 18.36
N ARG A 806 -12.47 20.33 17.34
CA ARG A 806 -12.19 20.74 15.95
C ARG A 806 -13.44 21.25 15.22
N ARG A 807 -13.24 22.19 14.28
CA ARG A 807 -14.32 22.82 13.50
C ARG A 807 -14.72 21.97 12.28
N PRO A 808 -15.96 22.01 11.77
CA PRO A 808 -16.30 21.35 10.51
C PRO A 808 -15.51 21.95 9.33
N TRP A 809 -15.05 21.12 8.38
CA TRP A 809 -14.27 21.61 7.23
C TRP A 809 -15.07 22.58 6.33
N PRO A 810 -14.50 23.72 5.89
CA PRO A 810 -15.23 24.69 5.08
C PRO A 810 -15.63 24.13 3.70
N ALA A 811 -16.93 23.98 3.44
CA ALA A 811 -17.51 23.40 2.21
C ALA A 811 -17.11 24.11 0.88
N ARG A 812 -16.51 25.31 0.97
CA ARG A 812 -15.89 26.03 -0.16
C ARG A 812 -14.54 25.46 -0.60
N ARG A 813 -13.83 24.70 0.25
CA ARG A 813 -12.51 24.12 -0.02
C ARG A 813 -12.63 22.68 -0.53
N ARG A 814 -12.77 22.55 -1.85
CA ARG A 814 -13.07 21.28 -2.53
C ARG A 814 -11.90 20.63 -3.28
N ARG A 815 -10.73 21.26 -3.35
CA ARG A 815 -9.55 20.63 -3.97
C ARG A 815 -9.12 19.39 -3.16
N ARG A 816 -8.57 18.39 -3.84
CA ARG A 816 -8.16 17.08 -3.30
C ARG A 816 -6.94 16.57 -4.10
N PRO A 817 -5.99 15.84 -3.49
CA PRO A 817 -5.87 15.53 -2.06
C PRO A 817 -5.61 16.77 -1.18
N LEU A 818 -6.18 16.83 0.04
CA LEU A 818 -6.11 18.06 0.86
C LEU A 818 -4.67 18.52 1.14
N LEU A 819 -3.78 17.58 1.46
CA LEU A 819 -2.37 17.84 1.82
C LEU A 819 -1.54 18.42 0.65
N LEU A 820 -2.02 18.35 -0.59
CA LEU A 820 -1.38 18.93 -1.78
C LEU A 820 -1.95 20.32 -2.14
N HIS A 821 -2.98 20.80 -1.42
CA HIS A 821 -3.67 22.06 -1.73
C HIS A 821 -3.89 22.99 -0.54
N TYR A 822 -3.69 22.50 0.69
CA TYR A 822 -3.88 23.26 1.93
C TYR A 822 -2.79 22.92 2.94
N HIS A 823 -2.30 23.93 3.66
CA HIS A 823 -1.24 23.76 4.66
C HIS A 823 -1.70 22.86 5.82
N PRO A 824 -0.84 21.98 6.38
CA PRO A 824 -1.24 21.05 7.45
C PRO A 824 -1.91 21.71 8.66
N LEU A 825 -1.42 22.88 9.10
CA LEU A 825 -2.03 23.64 10.21
C LEU A 825 -3.47 24.13 9.93
N GLU A 826 -3.88 24.21 8.67
CA GLU A 826 -5.29 24.47 8.32
C GLU A 826 -6.11 23.19 8.39
N ILE A 827 -5.55 22.05 7.96
CA ILE A 827 -6.24 20.75 7.95
C ILE A 827 -6.48 20.26 9.39
N TYR A 828 -5.43 20.21 10.22
CA TYR A 828 -5.43 19.57 11.55
C TYR A 828 -6.42 20.20 12.56
N ARG A 829 -6.88 21.42 12.31
CA ARG A 829 -7.82 22.16 13.16
C ARG A 829 -9.30 21.82 12.86
N HIS A 830 -9.53 20.94 11.89
CA HIS A 830 -10.87 20.58 11.41
C HIS A 830 -11.22 19.10 11.62
N ARG A 831 -12.52 18.81 11.67
CA ARG A 831 -13.09 17.46 11.57
C ARG A 831 -13.15 17.08 10.10
N ILE A 832 -12.03 16.57 9.61
CA ILE A 832 -11.84 16.08 8.24
C ILE A 832 -10.74 15.00 8.30
N ILE A 833 -10.97 13.87 7.63
CA ILE A 833 -10.20 12.64 7.83
C ILE A 833 -9.68 12.17 6.47
N LYS A 834 -8.40 11.83 6.37
CA LYS A 834 -7.78 11.32 5.13
C LYS A 834 -8.33 9.93 4.78
N GLN A 835 -8.38 9.06 5.78
CA GLN A 835 -8.59 7.62 5.63
C GLN A 835 -9.10 6.97 6.92
N ALA A 836 -9.57 5.72 6.84
CA ALA A 836 -10.07 4.97 7.99
C ALA A 836 -9.05 4.89 9.14
N ASP A 837 -9.42 5.46 10.29
CA ASP A 837 -8.66 5.47 11.55
C ASP A 837 -9.43 4.71 12.64
N LEU A 838 -10.39 5.35 13.33
CA LEU A 838 -11.30 4.65 14.25
C LEU A 838 -12.05 3.51 13.56
N LEU A 839 -12.52 3.73 12.33
CA LEU A 839 -13.24 2.72 11.57
C LEU A 839 -12.34 1.55 11.15
N LEU A 840 -11.02 1.78 11.01
CA LEU A 840 -10.05 0.70 10.83
C LEU A 840 -9.82 -0.06 12.14
N ALA A 841 -9.75 0.63 13.29
CA ALA A 841 -9.67 0.00 14.60
C ALA A 841 -10.85 -0.94 14.85
N MET A 842 -12.06 -0.52 14.46
CA MET A 842 -13.28 -1.34 14.53
C MET A 842 -13.23 -2.57 13.62
N VAL A 843 -12.57 -2.49 12.46
CA VAL A 843 -12.38 -3.65 11.56
C VAL A 843 -11.33 -4.62 12.09
N LEU A 844 -10.14 -4.14 12.50
CA LEU A 844 -9.06 -5.01 12.97
C LEU A 844 -9.34 -5.62 14.36
N ARG A 845 -10.06 -4.89 15.23
CA ARG A 845 -10.37 -5.26 16.62
C ARG A 845 -11.86 -5.17 16.88
N ARG A 846 -12.62 -5.93 16.11
CA ARG A 846 -14.09 -6.04 16.21
C ARG A 846 -14.60 -6.50 17.58
N ASP A 847 -13.73 -7.12 18.38
CA ASP A 847 -13.98 -7.53 19.76
C ASP A 847 -13.95 -6.37 20.78
N ALA A 848 -13.37 -5.22 20.42
CA ALA A 848 -13.21 -4.06 21.29
C ALA A 848 -14.39 -3.07 21.26
N PHE A 849 -15.40 -3.30 20.41
CA PHE A 849 -16.54 -2.38 20.21
C PHE A 849 -17.85 -3.15 20.05
N SER A 850 -18.96 -2.60 20.53
CA SER A 850 -20.29 -3.15 20.24
C SER A 850 -20.75 -2.85 18.80
N PRO A 851 -21.61 -3.68 18.18
CA PRO A 851 -22.19 -3.39 16.87
C PRO A 851 -22.97 -2.06 16.81
N ALA A 852 -23.51 -1.60 17.95
CA ALA A 852 -24.20 -0.32 18.07
C ALA A 852 -23.22 0.87 18.02
N GLU A 853 -22.06 0.77 18.69
CA GLU A 853 -20.98 1.76 18.56
C GLU A 853 -20.44 1.80 17.13
N MET A 854 -20.21 0.64 16.51
CA MET A 854 -19.78 0.55 15.11
C MET A 854 -20.75 1.27 14.15
N ALA A 855 -22.06 1.00 14.27
CA ALA A 855 -23.06 1.63 13.42
C ALA A 855 -23.16 3.15 13.59
N ARG A 856 -23.08 3.65 14.84
CA ARG A 856 -23.09 5.10 15.10
C ARG A 856 -21.79 5.78 14.67
N ALA A 857 -20.65 5.15 14.91
CA ALA A 857 -19.35 5.66 14.46
C ALA A 857 -19.25 5.70 12.93
N TYR A 858 -19.65 4.63 12.22
CA TYR A 858 -19.64 4.62 10.76
C TYR A 858 -20.47 5.78 10.18
N ARG A 859 -21.71 5.93 10.64
CA ARG A 859 -22.64 7.02 10.22
C ARG A 859 -22.09 8.43 10.51
N PHE A 860 -21.23 8.58 11.51
CA PHE A 860 -20.63 9.87 11.89
C PHE A 860 -19.29 10.15 11.18
N TYR A 861 -18.43 9.15 11.01
CA TYR A 861 -17.06 9.31 10.50
C TYR A 861 -16.92 9.09 8.99
N ALA A 862 -17.73 8.24 8.36
CA ALA A 862 -17.66 8.05 6.91
C ALA A 862 -17.93 9.35 6.13
N PRO A 863 -18.93 10.20 6.46
CA PRO A 863 -19.14 11.50 5.80
C PRO A 863 -18.04 12.55 6.06
N LEU A 864 -17.13 12.30 7.01
CA LEU A 864 -15.99 13.16 7.34
C LEU A 864 -14.69 12.67 6.67
N THR A 865 -14.70 11.50 6.05
CA THR A 865 -13.53 10.91 5.38
C THR A 865 -13.48 11.35 3.92
N THR A 866 -12.31 11.82 3.46
CA THR A 866 -12.12 12.27 2.08
C THR A 866 -11.76 11.16 1.11
N HIS A 867 -11.28 10.03 1.63
CA HIS A 867 -10.70 8.91 0.88
C HIS A 867 -9.47 9.31 0.04
N ASP A 868 -8.73 10.34 0.46
CA ASP A 868 -7.45 10.78 -0.14
C ASP A 868 -6.30 9.75 0.03
N SER A 869 -6.63 8.48 0.25
CA SER A 869 -5.73 7.34 0.40
C SER A 869 -6.43 6.06 -0.05
N SER A 870 -5.78 5.29 -0.91
CA SER A 870 -6.33 4.04 -1.46
C SER A 870 -6.62 2.97 -0.38
N LEU A 871 -6.02 3.11 0.81
CA LEU A 871 -6.30 2.25 1.98
C LEU A 871 -7.74 2.47 2.51
N SER A 872 -8.36 3.62 2.25
CA SER A 872 -9.58 4.02 2.93
C SER A 872 -10.86 3.27 2.55
N PRO A 873 -11.15 2.90 1.28
CA PRO A 873 -12.45 2.34 0.92
C PRO A 873 -12.69 0.93 1.49
N ALA A 874 -11.68 0.06 1.52
CA ALA A 874 -11.88 -1.33 1.93
C ALA A 874 -12.38 -1.48 3.40
N PRO A 875 -11.81 -0.81 4.42
CA PRO A 875 -12.37 -0.82 5.78
C PRO A 875 -13.78 -0.23 5.86
N HIS A 876 -14.10 0.79 5.04
CA HIS A 876 -15.45 1.35 4.98
C HIS A 876 -16.45 0.35 4.40
N ALA A 877 -16.09 -0.37 3.32
CA ALA A 877 -16.94 -1.40 2.72
C ALA A 877 -17.17 -2.60 3.66
N ILE A 878 -16.13 -3.03 4.40
CA ILE A 878 -16.23 -4.08 5.42
C ILE A 878 -17.23 -3.67 6.51
N LEU A 879 -17.03 -2.48 7.11
CA LEU A 879 -17.86 -2.03 8.23
C LEU A 879 -19.30 -1.71 7.80
N ALA A 880 -19.49 -1.16 6.59
CA ALA A 880 -20.81 -0.99 5.96
C ALA A 880 -21.55 -2.33 5.79
N SER A 881 -20.85 -3.37 5.33
CA SER A 881 -21.40 -4.73 5.18
C SER A 881 -21.83 -5.35 6.50
N TRP A 882 -21.10 -5.08 7.60
CA TRP A 882 -21.46 -5.55 8.94
C TRP A 882 -22.73 -4.87 9.46
N ILE A 883 -22.87 -3.56 9.28
CA ILE A 883 -24.05 -2.82 9.75
C ILE A 883 -25.26 -2.91 8.80
N GLY A 884 -25.06 -3.39 7.57
CA GLY A 884 -26.10 -3.54 6.55
C GLY A 884 -26.34 -2.28 5.70
N ASP A 885 -25.38 -1.35 5.67
CA ASP A 885 -25.39 -0.22 4.75
C ASP A 885 -24.91 -0.69 3.38
N TRP A 886 -25.84 -1.32 2.66
CA TRP A 886 -25.55 -2.00 1.40
C TRP A 886 -25.20 -1.04 0.26
N GLU A 887 -25.73 0.18 0.26
CA GLU A 887 -25.38 1.19 -0.76
C GLU A 887 -23.95 1.68 -0.57
N ALA A 888 -23.54 2.03 0.65
CA ALA A 888 -22.17 2.43 0.93
C ALA A 888 -21.17 1.27 0.77
N ALA A 889 -21.56 0.04 1.14
CA ALA A 889 -20.76 -1.16 0.90
C ALA A 889 -20.50 -1.39 -0.60
N ALA A 890 -21.50 -1.24 -1.46
CA ALA A 890 -21.34 -1.36 -2.92
C ALA A 890 -20.42 -0.27 -3.48
N ALA A 891 -20.61 0.99 -3.08
CA ALA A 891 -19.82 2.13 -3.55
C ALA A 891 -18.33 1.99 -3.18
N HIS A 892 -18.03 1.69 -1.92
CA HIS A 892 -16.65 1.51 -1.45
C HIS A 892 -16.01 0.21 -1.97
N PHE A 893 -16.80 -0.85 -2.23
CA PHE A 893 -16.29 -2.06 -2.89
C PHE A 893 -15.88 -1.77 -4.34
N ALA A 894 -16.67 -1.00 -5.09
CA ALA A 894 -16.30 -0.55 -6.42
C ALA A 894 -15.02 0.30 -6.40
N GLN A 895 -14.89 1.25 -5.46
CA GLN A 895 -13.67 2.07 -5.29
C GLN A 895 -12.43 1.20 -5.05
N THR A 896 -12.47 0.20 -4.16
CA THR A 896 -11.29 -0.66 -3.91
C THR A 896 -11.02 -1.68 -5.02
N LEU A 897 -12.02 -2.03 -5.84
CA LEU A 897 -11.84 -2.88 -7.02
C LEU A 897 -11.18 -2.13 -8.18
N PHE A 898 -11.66 -0.91 -8.47
CA PHE A 898 -11.28 -0.16 -9.66
C PHE A 898 -10.24 0.95 -9.42
N ILE A 899 -9.71 1.07 -8.20
CA ILE A 899 -8.70 2.06 -7.79
C ILE A 899 -7.64 2.38 -8.85
N ASP A 900 -7.00 1.34 -9.42
CA ASP A 900 -6.02 1.48 -10.51
C ASP A 900 -6.64 1.31 -11.90
N LEU A 901 -7.64 0.42 -12.04
CA LEU A 901 -8.27 0.11 -13.32
C LEU A 901 -9.06 1.29 -13.91
N ALA A 902 -9.51 2.23 -13.08
CA ALA A 902 -10.16 3.47 -13.50
C ALA A 902 -9.32 4.72 -13.19
N ASP A 903 -8.10 4.54 -12.64
CA ASP A 903 -7.20 5.61 -12.14
C ASP A 903 -7.95 6.63 -11.25
N GLU A 904 -8.73 6.13 -10.28
CA GLU A 904 -9.62 6.93 -9.40
C GLU A 904 -8.86 8.01 -8.61
N HIS A 905 -7.54 7.84 -8.45
CA HIS A 905 -6.63 8.77 -7.76
C HIS A 905 -5.74 9.59 -8.71
N GLY A 906 -5.84 9.40 -10.03
CA GLY A 906 -5.05 10.11 -11.05
C GLY A 906 -3.53 9.91 -10.92
N ASN A 907 -3.10 8.78 -10.38
CA ASN A 907 -1.71 8.49 -10.04
C ASN A 907 -1.32 7.00 -10.14
N THR A 908 -2.10 6.17 -10.84
CA THR A 908 -1.69 4.79 -11.19
C THR A 908 -0.39 4.76 -12.01
N ALA A 909 -0.08 5.84 -12.74
CA ALA A 909 1.22 6.05 -13.39
C ALA A 909 2.45 6.03 -12.43
N ASP A 910 2.25 6.28 -11.12
CA ASP A 910 3.30 6.15 -10.09
C ASP A 910 3.48 4.68 -9.64
N GLY A 911 2.56 3.77 -9.97
CA GLY A 911 2.54 2.34 -9.57
C GLY A 911 1.16 1.89 -9.06
N LEU A 912 0.92 0.57 -8.96
CA LEU A 912 -0.32 -0.03 -8.44
C LEU A 912 -0.50 0.14 -6.92
N HIS A 913 -1.73 0.26 -6.43
CA HIS A 913 -2.06 0.42 -5.02
C HIS A 913 -2.25 -0.92 -4.30
N LEU A 914 -1.16 -1.61 -3.96
CA LEU A 914 -1.23 -3.01 -3.51
C LEU A 914 -2.09 -3.23 -2.24
N ALA A 915 -2.13 -2.26 -1.32
CA ALA A 915 -3.00 -2.31 -0.14
C ALA A 915 -4.51 -2.32 -0.49
N ALA A 916 -4.90 -1.65 -1.59
CA ALA A 916 -6.29 -1.60 -2.07
C ALA A 916 -6.64 -2.83 -2.93
N LEU A 917 -5.68 -3.33 -3.72
CA LEU A 917 -5.79 -4.62 -4.40
C LEU A 917 -6.05 -5.75 -3.39
N ALA A 918 -5.29 -5.78 -2.28
CA ALA A 918 -5.53 -6.69 -1.17
C ALA A 918 -6.87 -6.41 -0.47
N GLY A 919 -7.16 -5.13 -0.21
CA GLY A 919 -8.44 -4.66 0.32
C GLY A 919 -9.65 -5.22 -0.43
N SER A 920 -9.62 -5.33 -1.76
CA SER A 920 -10.73 -5.86 -2.55
C SER A 920 -11.08 -7.33 -2.24
N TRP A 921 -10.11 -8.18 -1.89
CA TRP A 921 -10.40 -9.52 -1.39
C TRP A 921 -10.91 -9.50 0.06
N ARG A 922 -10.37 -8.60 0.90
CA ARG A 922 -10.81 -8.46 2.30
C ARG A 922 -12.27 -8.01 2.40
N VAL A 923 -12.76 -7.15 1.51
CA VAL A 923 -14.20 -6.78 1.47
C VAL A 923 -15.09 -8.00 1.23
N LEU A 924 -14.69 -8.91 0.34
CA LEU A 924 -15.42 -10.14 0.09
C LEU A 924 -15.39 -11.10 1.30
N ALA A 925 -14.22 -11.33 1.88
CA ALA A 925 -14.05 -12.28 2.98
C ALA A 925 -14.52 -11.72 4.33
N GLU A 926 -13.89 -10.65 4.81
CA GLU A 926 -14.17 -10.04 6.13
C GLU A 926 -15.50 -9.28 6.11
N GLY A 927 -15.81 -8.58 5.01
CA GLY A 927 -17.04 -7.79 4.86
C GLY A 927 -18.29 -8.64 4.60
N PHE A 928 -18.41 -9.23 3.41
CA PHE A 928 -19.62 -9.95 3.01
C PHE A 928 -19.76 -11.31 3.72
N ALA A 929 -18.70 -12.12 3.76
CA ALA A 929 -18.74 -13.43 4.43
C ALA A 929 -18.57 -13.36 5.96
N GLY A 930 -18.26 -12.17 6.52
CA GLY A 930 -18.07 -11.98 7.95
C GLY A 930 -16.92 -12.83 8.52
N PHE A 931 -15.92 -13.16 7.70
CA PHE A 931 -14.73 -13.90 8.12
C PHE A 931 -14.00 -13.15 9.23
N ASP A 932 -13.55 -13.88 10.24
CA ASP A 932 -12.74 -13.35 11.33
C ASP A 932 -11.36 -14.02 11.34
N PRO A 933 -10.29 -13.31 10.92
CA PRO A 933 -8.95 -13.86 10.94
C PRO A 933 -8.41 -14.05 12.37
N LEU A 934 -9.02 -13.42 13.39
CA LEU A 934 -8.65 -13.59 14.79
C LEU A 934 -9.52 -14.62 15.55
N ALA A 935 -10.51 -15.25 14.89
CA ALA A 935 -11.37 -16.23 15.57
C ALA A 935 -10.73 -17.63 15.66
N ALA A 936 -10.57 -18.14 16.87
CA ALA A 936 -10.43 -19.57 17.13
C ALA A 936 -11.74 -20.12 17.76
N PRO A 937 -12.38 -21.16 17.18
CA PRO A 937 -12.16 -21.72 15.84
C PRO A 937 -12.58 -20.77 14.71
N LEU A 938 -12.20 -21.12 13.47
CA LEU A 938 -12.53 -20.42 12.22
C LEU A 938 -13.99 -19.94 12.21
N ALA A 939 -14.23 -18.63 12.06
CA ALA A 939 -15.57 -18.06 12.16
C ALA A 939 -15.98 -17.24 10.93
N PHE A 940 -17.27 -17.31 10.62
CA PHE A 940 -17.94 -16.56 9.57
C PHE A 940 -19.30 -16.03 10.07
N ALA A 941 -19.71 -14.88 9.54
CA ALA A 941 -21.04 -14.30 9.74
C ALA A 941 -21.62 -13.86 8.38
N PRO A 942 -21.88 -14.81 7.46
CA PRO A 942 -22.13 -14.49 6.06
C PRO A 942 -23.46 -13.78 5.85
N ARG A 943 -23.44 -12.79 4.96
CA ARG A 943 -24.61 -12.07 4.46
C ARG A 943 -24.47 -11.94 2.93
N ARG A 944 -25.54 -12.15 2.18
CA ARG A 944 -25.55 -11.87 0.74
C ARG A 944 -25.91 -10.39 0.51
N PRO A 945 -25.04 -9.58 -0.12
CA PRO A 945 -25.40 -8.22 -0.49
C PRO A 945 -26.56 -8.22 -1.49
N PRO A 946 -27.56 -7.32 -1.39
CA PRO A 946 -28.79 -7.38 -2.20
C PRO A 946 -28.60 -7.36 -3.72
N TRP A 947 -27.48 -6.80 -4.21
CA TRP A 947 -27.16 -6.71 -5.64
C TRP A 947 -26.41 -7.94 -6.18
N LEU A 948 -25.91 -8.83 -5.32
CA LEU A 948 -25.20 -10.05 -5.74
C LEU A 948 -26.15 -11.25 -5.76
N GLU A 949 -26.12 -12.06 -6.82
CA GLU A 949 -26.74 -13.40 -6.84
C GLU A 949 -26.09 -14.34 -5.82
N GLY A 950 -24.79 -14.16 -5.60
CA GLY A 950 -23.97 -14.89 -4.65
C GLY A 950 -22.50 -14.49 -4.74
N TYR A 951 -21.63 -15.26 -4.09
CA TYR A 951 -20.18 -15.15 -4.23
C TYR A 951 -19.48 -16.45 -3.82
N ARG A 952 -18.29 -16.71 -4.39
CA ARG A 952 -17.39 -17.79 -3.96
C ARG A 952 -15.95 -17.28 -3.79
N PHE A 953 -15.26 -17.82 -2.80
CA PHE A 953 -13.81 -17.70 -2.62
C PHE A 953 -13.26 -18.89 -1.82
N HIS A 954 -11.94 -19.09 -1.79
CA HIS A 954 -11.29 -20.04 -0.89
C HIS A 954 -10.42 -19.31 0.14
N LEU A 955 -10.15 -19.94 1.28
CA LEU A 955 -9.09 -19.56 2.21
C LEU A 955 -8.41 -20.78 2.82
N ARG A 956 -7.23 -20.58 3.41
CA ARG A 956 -6.50 -21.55 4.21
C ARG A 956 -6.64 -21.25 5.69
N TRP A 957 -6.86 -22.30 6.48
CA TRP A 957 -6.93 -22.24 7.93
C TRP A 957 -6.29 -23.49 8.55
N ARG A 958 -5.21 -23.30 9.33
CA ARG A 958 -4.43 -24.34 10.02
C ARG A 958 -4.11 -25.54 9.11
N GLY A 959 -3.59 -25.23 7.92
CA GLY A 959 -3.24 -26.20 6.87
C GLY A 959 -4.38 -26.69 5.98
N ARG A 960 -5.65 -26.48 6.35
CA ARG A 960 -6.81 -26.86 5.52
C ARG A 960 -7.09 -25.83 4.44
N LEU A 961 -7.54 -26.26 3.27
CA LEU A 961 -8.13 -25.40 2.24
C LEU A 961 -9.66 -25.50 2.32
N VAL A 962 -10.33 -24.38 2.60
CA VAL A 962 -11.80 -24.29 2.73
C VAL A 962 -12.34 -23.42 1.62
N ALA A 963 -13.33 -23.93 0.88
CA ALA A 963 -14.15 -23.14 -0.02
C ALA A 963 -15.38 -22.59 0.70
N VAL A 964 -15.69 -21.32 0.45
CA VAL A 964 -16.87 -20.62 0.96
C VAL A 964 -17.69 -20.18 -0.26
N THR A 965 -18.94 -20.65 -0.35
CA THR A 965 -19.89 -20.23 -1.38
C THR A 965 -21.17 -19.73 -0.73
N VAL A 966 -21.60 -18.51 -1.05
CA VAL A 966 -22.88 -17.94 -0.62
C VAL A 966 -23.77 -17.76 -1.83
N LYS A 967 -25.00 -18.24 -1.75
CA LYS A 967 -25.99 -18.22 -2.84
C LYS A 967 -27.40 -18.21 -2.23
N GLU A 968 -28.36 -17.61 -2.93
CA GLU A 968 -29.78 -17.61 -2.53
C GLU A 968 -30.01 -17.10 -1.09
N ALA A 969 -30.23 -18.02 -0.14
CA ALA A 969 -30.40 -17.80 1.30
C ALA A 969 -29.48 -18.72 2.15
N VAL A 970 -28.41 -19.29 1.58
CA VAL A 970 -27.49 -20.22 2.27
C VAL A 970 -26.01 -19.86 2.11
N ALA A 971 -25.22 -20.28 3.09
CA ALA A 971 -23.77 -20.40 3.01
C ALA A 971 -23.37 -21.88 2.99
N GLU A 972 -22.58 -22.26 1.99
CA GLU A 972 -22.02 -23.60 1.79
C GLU A 972 -20.51 -23.55 2.04
N TYR A 973 -20.05 -24.38 2.97
CA TYR A 973 -18.63 -24.54 3.32
C TYR A 973 -18.17 -25.93 2.90
N ALA A 974 -17.09 -26.03 2.12
CA ALA A 974 -16.53 -27.30 1.68
C ALA A 974 -15.03 -27.40 2.01
N LEU A 975 -14.63 -28.50 2.62
CA LEU A 975 -13.23 -28.83 2.88
C LEU A 975 -12.62 -29.40 1.59
N LEU A 976 -11.78 -28.62 0.91
CA LEU A 976 -11.14 -29.02 -0.34
C LEU A 976 -9.88 -29.86 -0.11
N ALA A 977 -9.15 -29.60 0.97
CA ALA A 977 -7.96 -30.34 1.38
C ALA A 977 -7.68 -30.19 2.89
N GLY A 978 -7.06 -31.21 3.49
CA GLY A 978 -6.68 -31.26 4.90
C GLY A 978 -7.74 -31.87 5.83
N GLU A 979 -7.40 -31.99 7.11
CA GLU A 979 -8.22 -32.70 8.10
C GLU A 979 -9.48 -31.94 8.55
N PRO A 980 -10.55 -32.64 8.97
CA PRO A 980 -11.75 -32.01 9.53
C PRO A 980 -11.44 -30.97 10.62
N LEU A 981 -12.27 -29.92 10.68
CA LEU A 981 -12.14 -28.81 11.61
C LEU A 981 -13.49 -28.32 12.10
N ASP A 982 -13.49 -27.61 13.22
CA ASP A 982 -14.68 -26.90 13.70
C ASP A 982 -14.75 -25.52 13.04
N LEU A 983 -15.97 -25.11 12.68
CA LEU A 983 -16.29 -23.84 12.04
C LEU A 983 -17.46 -23.20 12.80
N ARG A 984 -17.36 -21.91 13.10
CA ARG A 984 -18.37 -21.13 13.81
C ARG A 984 -19.13 -20.22 12.83
N HIS A 985 -20.35 -20.60 12.50
CA HIS A 985 -21.24 -19.87 11.60
C HIS A 985 -22.30 -19.12 12.40
N HIS A 986 -22.36 -17.78 12.30
CA HIS A 986 -23.29 -16.92 13.07
C HIS A 986 -23.34 -17.29 14.57
N GLY A 987 -22.16 -17.47 15.16
CA GLY A 987 -21.98 -17.88 16.57
C GLY A 987 -22.13 -19.38 16.84
N GLN A 988 -22.76 -20.16 15.96
CA GLN A 988 -22.97 -21.60 16.15
C GLN A 988 -21.81 -22.44 15.61
N THR A 989 -21.21 -23.27 16.46
CA THR A 989 -20.17 -24.23 16.05
C THR A 989 -20.77 -25.42 15.30
N ARG A 990 -20.10 -25.87 14.24
CA ARG A 990 -20.36 -27.09 13.46
C ARG A 990 -19.05 -27.75 13.05
N ARG A 991 -19.06 -29.07 12.85
CA ARG A 991 -17.92 -29.79 12.27
C ARG A 991 -17.97 -29.72 10.75
N LEU A 992 -16.90 -29.24 10.12
CA LEU A 992 -16.67 -29.34 8.68
C LEU A 992 -15.76 -30.55 8.42
N ALA A 993 -16.20 -31.44 7.53
CA ALA A 993 -15.53 -32.68 7.17
C ALA A 993 -15.67 -32.94 5.66
N GLY A 994 -15.58 -34.21 5.21
CA GLY A 994 -15.60 -34.57 3.78
C GLY A 994 -16.91 -34.34 3.02
N SER A 995 -17.99 -33.94 3.68
CA SER A 995 -19.23 -33.46 3.03
C SER A 995 -19.42 -31.96 3.28
N PRO A 996 -19.88 -31.17 2.28
CA PRO A 996 -20.14 -29.75 2.48
C PRO A 996 -21.16 -29.47 3.59
N LEU A 997 -20.87 -28.47 4.41
CA LEU A 997 -21.78 -27.95 5.43
C LEU A 997 -22.61 -26.82 4.81
N ILE A 998 -23.92 -27.02 4.68
CA ILE A 998 -24.87 -26.00 4.24
C ILE A 998 -25.56 -25.41 5.48
N MET A 999 -25.48 -24.09 5.63
CA MET A 999 -26.10 -23.32 6.72
C MET A 999 -27.00 -22.22 6.14
N PRO A 1000 -28.13 -21.86 6.78
CA PRO A 1000 -28.91 -20.69 6.37
C PRO A 1000 -28.08 -19.41 6.58
N LEU A 1001 -28.25 -18.41 5.73
CA LEU A 1001 -27.82 -17.05 6.07
C LEU A 1001 -28.66 -16.54 7.24
N ALA A 1002 -28.14 -15.56 7.99
CA ALA A 1002 -28.96 -14.88 8.98
C ALA A 1002 -30.18 -14.25 8.29
N GLU A 1003 -31.38 -14.58 8.76
CA GLU A 1003 -32.60 -13.91 8.32
C GLU A 1003 -32.44 -12.40 8.49
N GLY A 1004 -33.00 -11.64 7.56
CA GLY A 1004 -32.79 -10.21 7.47
C GLY A 1004 -33.30 -9.47 8.71
N THR A 1005 -32.43 -9.23 9.68
CA THR A 1005 -32.56 -8.07 10.56
C THR A 1005 -32.44 -6.83 9.69
N GLU A 1006 -33.60 -6.34 9.24
CA GLU A 1006 -33.74 -4.95 8.83
C GLU A 1006 -33.08 -4.09 9.94
N PRO A 1007 -32.17 -3.16 9.60
CA PRO A 1007 -31.70 -2.21 10.59
C PRO A 1007 -32.92 -1.42 11.05
N ARG A 1008 -33.37 -1.65 12.29
CA ARG A 1008 -34.49 -0.87 12.87
C ARG A 1008 -34.14 0.62 12.74
N PRO A 1009 -35.04 1.42 12.15
CA PRO A 1009 -34.73 2.78 11.68
C PRO A 1009 -34.35 3.72 12.82
#